data_AF-G9EJW1-F1
#
_entry.id   AF-G9EJW1-F1
#
_cell.length_a   1.000
_cell.length_b   1.000
_cell.length_c   1.000
_cell.angle_alpha   90.00
_cell.angle_beta   90.00
_cell.angle_gamma   90.00
#
_symmetry.space_group_name_H-M   'P 1'
#
loop_
_entity.id
_entity.type
_entity.pdbx_description
1 polymer ?
#
loop_
_entity_poly.entity_id
_entity_poly.type
_entity_poly.pdbx_seq_one_letter_code
_entity_poly.pdbx_strand_id
1 'polypeptide(L)'
;MHKDLIEESEQIIKTAIRPQRYQTFLDALKQQKYDEALLMGCKYSDPDDSKLTELLCTLIWHAKTLPINVNRMDNDKKTPIYYAIINKNYNLHFALKKAKAQISETYQQVWSLLISNALEQITAMVDANFKIDAEEIQKHFQKLPHKSAQKSDTENATADKDRLLCISMIIKYLITYHHDLSDTSFINGTLSPFEKDILYNFRIAQIRTYINCMSTIVANLSGSLRKKYVGFLKPLDWITLEQLGGIIKEKEAGIVFKFNLGTINLGEASAEIKPLMKLSAAAKFIEEHSDREELVESAATSISADLPALYTFFQQVEQDRQRDSDPMAIPTKIDRVKLPITRIITRHFNENKFLVELLLLLGYNSVNATINSEQYNEPLLSQEYHLSHDSLATPLGQHAFLRKLQRLGEIFTGKNTDFTEFDQTIDYQAVIHLRDFICHQDESHNKHFIDELLQEPSKLQQIYNEDLPGLMEKISHFIDLRDARYGGYHGDAVKYWDHVLQIERAQATPPEELDPIAEVPQRRASVEKEHEFKQAYAQARTIETFKNALSDDEAQKLEQTCCGILAGTVNAPDTKERGQLLKPFAIFKKTDRSLYEQIVKIMVQATTRPSTTEEERVEARKKLVEAAKQRLIDKENRLTGLTTIRALVAQMKQTPERQHQLNPVKRIAATVEAANNIKRFLIQAGYLNHDLSHTTMDAWDKYNQGVNQKDLVSLLQENHVLNDALEYNAGQLLQHLETIRGYKEADFCQPLKHDYEAIRSLRNYIEHGHPLIESYDDKVNTHLSCAGQRQKIIAPELIKLIFVLLPDLQKIKTEVERNEAIKRGVSPDLQPKPVMSIDAPTHLNLTGTGGLAPLVMPGFFGRNRSRTTTPTTPDVSSSSSFIL
;
A
#
# COMPACT_ATOMS: atom_id res chain seq x y z
N MET A 1 -40.79 -6.31 11.00
CA MET A 1 -40.81 -5.51 9.74
C MET A 1 -41.85 -4.39 9.78
N HIS A 2 -43.16 -4.65 9.57
CA HIS A 2 -44.15 -3.56 9.67
C HIS A 2 -44.18 -2.92 11.07
N LYS A 3 -44.10 -3.74 12.12
CA LYS A 3 -44.00 -3.27 13.51
C LYS A 3 -42.76 -2.41 13.73
N ASP A 4 -41.60 -2.85 13.24
CA ASP A 4 -40.31 -2.16 13.35
C ASP A 4 -40.36 -0.78 12.68
N LEU A 5 -40.93 -0.68 11.46
CA LEU A 5 -41.16 0.60 10.77
C LEU A 5 -42.00 1.56 11.62
N ILE A 6 -43.05 1.07 12.29
CA ILE A 6 -43.88 1.89 13.17
C ILE A 6 -43.10 2.33 14.41
N GLU A 7 -42.35 1.44 15.05
CA GLU A 7 -41.55 1.76 16.24
C GLU A 7 -40.47 2.81 15.93
N GLU A 8 -39.75 2.66 14.82
CA GLU A 8 -38.77 3.65 14.35
C GLU A 8 -39.44 5.00 14.03
N SER A 9 -40.56 4.98 13.31
CA SER A 9 -41.32 6.19 12.98
C SER A 9 -41.81 6.92 14.23
N GLU A 10 -42.32 6.18 15.23
CA GLU A 10 -42.75 6.75 16.50
C GLU A 10 -41.57 7.34 17.28
N GLN A 11 -40.39 6.72 17.22
CA GLN A 11 -39.18 7.24 17.85
C GLN A 11 -38.72 8.55 17.19
N ILE A 12 -38.74 8.63 15.86
CA ILE A 12 -38.43 9.87 15.13
C ILE A 12 -39.42 10.98 15.53
N ILE A 13 -40.73 10.68 15.53
CA ILE A 13 -41.79 11.64 15.86
C ILE A 13 -41.65 12.16 17.30
N LYS A 14 -41.24 11.33 18.26
CA LYS A 14 -41.00 11.77 19.66
C LYS A 14 -39.91 12.84 19.78
N THR A 15 -38.94 12.84 18.88
CA THR A 15 -37.83 13.83 18.87
C THR A 15 -38.20 15.13 18.14
N ALA A 16 -39.37 15.19 17.50
CA ALA A 16 -39.76 16.36 16.74
C ALA A 16 -40.36 17.47 17.62
N ILE A 17 -40.12 18.73 17.23
CA ILE A 17 -40.63 19.92 17.94
C ILE A 17 -42.17 19.97 17.93
N ARG A 18 -42.81 19.43 16.87
CA ARG A 18 -44.27 19.40 16.70
C ARG A 18 -44.76 18.01 16.27
N PRO A 19 -44.81 17.02 17.18
CA PRO A 19 -45.16 15.63 16.84
C PRO A 19 -46.52 15.48 16.15
N GLN A 20 -47.49 16.32 16.49
CA GLN A 20 -48.85 16.28 15.95
C GLN A 20 -48.89 16.52 14.43
N ARG A 21 -47.89 17.21 13.86
CA ARG A 21 -47.79 17.46 12.42
C ARG A 21 -47.69 16.17 11.60
N TYR A 22 -47.15 15.10 12.19
CA TYR A 22 -46.89 13.82 11.52
C TYR A 22 -47.94 12.76 11.81
N GLN A 23 -49.01 13.09 12.56
CA GLN A 23 -50.01 12.10 12.97
C GLN A 23 -50.71 11.45 11.77
N THR A 24 -51.08 12.24 10.76
CA THR A 24 -51.71 11.74 9.53
C THR A 24 -50.81 10.76 8.76
N PHE A 25 -49.50 11.01 8.75
CA PHE A 25 -48.51 10.11 8.16
C PHE A 25 -48.43 8.81 8.96
N LEU A 26 -48.32 8.89 10.29
CA LEU A 26 -48.26 7.74 11.18
C LEU A 26 -49.55 6.89 11.12
N ASP A 27 -50.72 7.53 11.04
CA ASP A 27 -52.01 6.85 10.92
C ASP A 27 -52.11 6.09 9.59
N ALA A 28 -51.62 6.67 8.50
CA ALA A 28 -51.54 5.99 7.20
C ALA A 28 -50.60 4.77 7.26
N LEU A 29 -49.44 4.90 7.92
CA LEU A 29 -48.55 3.76 8.15
C LEU A 29 -49.21 2.67 8.98
N LYS A 30 -49.86 3.00 10.09
CA LYS A 30 -50.59 2.04 10.96
C LYS A 30 -51.71 1.31 10.22
N GLN A 31 -52.31 1.94 9.22
CA GLN A 31 -53.30 1.35 8.33
C GLN A 31 -52.67 0.57 7.15
N GLN A 32 -51.35 0.40 7.10
CA GLN A 32 -50.59 -0.23 6.01
C GLN A 32 -50.78 0.45 4.65
N LYS A 33 -51.16 1.73 4.64
CA LYS A 33 -51.31 2.56 3.44
C LYS A 33 -49.97 3.23 3.10
N TYR A 34 -48.93 2.42 2.87
CA TYR A 34 -47.55 2.89 2.72
C TYR A 34 -47.39 3.87 1.57
N ASP A 35 -47.96 3.57 0.40
CA ASP A 35 -47.80 4.45 -0.76
C ASP A 35 -48.53 5.78 -0.58
N GLU A 36 -49.64 5.80 0.17
CA GLU A 36 -50.36 7.05 0.49
C GLU A 36 -49.56 7.90 1.45
N ALA A 37 -48.95 7.28 2.46
CA ALA A 37 -48.04 7.95 3.38
C ALA A 37 -46.83 8.54 2.64
N LEU A 38 -46.22 7.76 1.73
CA LEU A 38 -45.10 8.20 0.90
C LEU A 38 -45.48 9.37 -0.02
N LEU A 39 -46.54 9.21 -0.80
CA LEU A 39 -46.99 10.24 -1.76
C LEU A 39 -47.42 11.53 -1.07
N MET A 40 -48.19 11.42 0.02
CA MET A 40 -48.61 12.57 0.82
C MET A 40 -47.40 13.27 1.46
N GLY A 41 -46.51 12.51 2.09
CA GLY A 41 -45.33 13.08 2.73
C GLY A 41 -44.39 13.75 1.73
N CYS A 42 -44.14 13.16 0.57
CA CYS A 42 -43.34 13.79 -0.49
C CYS A 42 -44.02 15.04 -1.04
N LYS A 43 -45.35 15.03 -1.25
CA LYS A 43 -46.09 16.19 -1.77
C LYS A 43 -45.98 17.40 -0.86
N TYR A 44 -46.00 17.19 0.46
CA TYR A 44 -45.91 18.24 1.47
C TYR A 44 -44.52 18.33 2.12
N SER A 45 -43.50 17.72 1.52
CA SER A 45 -42.15 17.76 2.05
C SER A 45 -41.59 19.17 1.94
N ASP A 46 -41.35 19.80 3.08
CA ASP A 46 -40.58 21.03 3.16
C ASP A 46 -39.10 20.66 3.38
N PRO A 47 -38.14 21.19 2.61
CA PRO A 47 -36.71 20.97 2.87
C PRO A 47 -36.27 21.34 4.29
N ASP A 48 -36.95 22.28 4.96
CA ASP A 48 -36.70 22.64 6.35
C ASP A 48 -37.26 21.62 7.36
N ASP A 49 -38.14 20.70 6.92
CA ASP A 49 -38.71 19.65 7.76
C ASP A 49 -37.84 18.38 7.71
N SER A 50 -36.73 18.44 8.43
CA SER A 50 -35.79 17.31 8.53
C SER A 50 -36.42 16.05 9.12
N LYS A 51 -37.44 16.19 9.98
CA LYS A 51 -38.14 15.06 10.61
C LYS A 51 -39.08 14.34 9.65
N LEU A 52 -39.82 15.07 8.82
CA LEU A 52 -40.61 14.46 7.75
C LEU A 52 -39.69 13.77 6.72
N THR A 53 -38.55 14.39 6.39
CA THR A 53 -37.56 13.79 5.48
C THR A 53 -36.99 12.49 6.07
N GLU A 54 -36.63 12.48 7.36
CA GLU A 54 -36.17 11.29 8.08
C GLU A 54 -37.22 10.18 8.05
N LEU A 55 -38.49 10.49 8.35
CA LEU A 55 -39.61 9.55 8.27
C LEU A 55 -39.81 8.96 6.87
N LEU A 56 -39.71 9.79 5.83
CA LEU A 56 -39.84 9.35 4.45
C LEU A 56 -38.67 8.46 4.02
N CYS A 57 -37.44 8.81 4.40
CA CYS A 57 -36.27 7.97 4.17
C CYS A 57 -36.39 6.61 4.85
N THR A 58 -36.85 6.56 6.11
CA THR A 58 -37.15 5.30 6.81
C THR A 58 -38.20 4.49 6.06
N LEU A 59 -39.30 5.11 5.62
CA LEU A 59 -40.32 4.42 4.84
C LEU A 59 -39.78 3.85 3.53
N ILE A 60 -38.98 4.64 2.79
CA ILE A 60 -38.36 4.25 1.53
C ILE A 60 -37.37 3.09 1.72
N TRP A 61 -36.60 3.08 2.81
CA TRP A 61 -35.72 1.96 3.15
C TRP A 61 -36.52 0.65 3.22
N HIS A 62 -37.65 0.67 3.93
CA HIS A 62 -38.49 -0.52 4.05
C HIS A 62 -39.15 -0.99 2.74
N ALA A 63 -39.06 -0.22 1.63
CA ALA A 63 -39.60 -0.63 0.33
C ALA A 63 -38.96 -1.90 -0.24
N LYS A 64 -37.78 -2.30 0.26
CA LYS A 64 -37.14 -3.60 -0.07
C LYS A 64 -37.89 -4.81 0.49
N THR A 65 -38.69 -4.63 1.55
CA THR A 65 -39.29 -5.73 2.32
C THR A 65 -40.81 -5.60 2.49
N LEU A 66 -41.34 -4.40 2.28
CA LEU A 66 -42.77 -4.10 2.32
C LEU A 66 -43.25 -3.76 0.90
N PRO A 67 -44.54 -3.99 0.58
CA PRO A 67 -45.10 -3.70 -0.74
C PRO A 67 -45.31 -2.19 -0.92
N ILE A 68 -44.23 -1.43 -1.04
CA ILE A 68 -44.24 0.02 -1.21
C ILE A 68 -43.97 0.36 -2.67
N ASN A 69 -44.94 0.96 -3.35
CA ASN A 69 -44.78 1.45 -4.71
C ASN A 69 -44.23 2.88 -4.70
N VAL A 70 -42.91 3.01 -4.82
CA VAL A 70 -42.21 4.31 -4.93
C VAL A 70 -42.56 5.11 -6.18
N ASN A 71 -43.24 4.48 -7.15
CA ASN A 71 -43.69 5.06 -8.40
C ASN A 71 -45.21 5.32 -8.44
N ARG A 72 -45.90 5.24 -7.29
CA ARG A 72 -47.34 5.55 -7.22
C ARG A 72 -47.59 6.96 -7.76
N MET A 73 -48.57 7.08 -8.65
CA MET A 73 -48.97 8.35 -9.21
C MET A 73 -50.17 8.91 -8.44
N ASP A 74 -50.23 10.23 -8.31
CA ASP A 74 -51.45 10.93 -7.92
C ASP A 74 -52.40 11.13 -9.12
N ASN A 75 -53.52 11.82 -8.89
CA ASN A 75 -54.52 12.09 -9.93
C ASN A 75 -53.97 12.93 -11.11
N ASP A 76 -52.91 13.70 -10.87
CA ASP A 76 -52.23 14.55 -11.85
C ASP A 76 -51.04 13.84 -12.52
N LYS A 77 -50.93 12.51 -12.34
CA LYS A 77 -49.84 11.67 -12.83
C LYS A 77 -48.46 12.07 -12.28
N LYS A 78 -48.42 12.62 -11.06
CA LYS A 78 -47.20 13.01 -10.36
C LYS A 78 -46.76 11.91 -9.41
N THR A 79 -45.46 11.64 -9.38
CA THR A 79 -44.83 10.61 -8.55
C THR A 79 -44.14 11.23 -7.32
N PRO A 80 -43.78 10.43 -6.29
CA PRO A 80 -42.97 10.90 -5.17
C PRO A 80 -41.68 11.60 -5.59
N ILE A 81 -40.97 11.08 -6.61
CA ILE A 81 -39.71 11.68 -7.08
C ILE A 81 -39.92 13.04 -7.76
N TYR A 82 -41.05 13.22 -8.46
CA TYR A 82 -41.43 14.53 -8.98
C TYR A 82 -41.59 15.55 -7.83
N TYR A 83 -42.27 15.16 -6.76
CA TYR A 83 -42.47 16.05 -5.62
C TYR A 83 -41.15 16.39 -4.91
N ALA A 84 -40.24 15.43 -4.76
CA ALA A 84 -38.91 15.69 -4.21
C ALA A 84 -38.14 16.74 -5.03
N ILE A 85 -38.23 16.68 -6.36
CA ILE A 85 -37.56 17.63 -7.28
C ILE A 85 -38.15 19.03 -7.15
N ILE A 86 -39.49 19.18 -7.26
CA ILE A 86 -40.12 20.51 -7.22
C ILE A 86 -40.00 21.16 -5.85
N ASN A 87 -40.03 20.36 -4.78
CA ASN A 87 -39.86 20.82 -3.42
C ASN A 87 -38.38 21.07 -3.09
N LYS A 88 -37.46 20.77 -4.00
CA LYS A 88 -36.00 20.90 -3.82
C LYS A 88 -35.49 20.14 -2.59
N ASN A 89 -36.05 18.96 -2.32
CA ASN A 89 -35.60 18.10 -1.22
C ASN A 89 -34.56 17.11 -1.75
N TYR A 90 -33.28 17.42 -1.54
CA TYR A 90 -32.14 16.66 -2.08
C TYR A 90 -32.08 15.24 -1.53
N ASN A 91 -32.16 15.10 -0.21
CA ASN A 91 -32.09 13.80 0.46
C ASN A 91 -33.19 12.85 0.02
N LEU A 92 -34.42 13.37 -0.10
CA LEU A 92 -35.57 12.58 -0.55
C LEU A 92 -35.44 12.16 -2.02
N HIS A 93 -34.96 13.05 -2.90
CA HIS A 93 -34.69 12.69 -4.30
C HIS A 93 -33.69 11.54 -4.39
N PHE A 94 -32.59 11.60 -3.63
CA PHE A 94 -31.56 10.55 -3.62
C PHE A 94 -32.11 9.23 -3.08
N ALA A 95 -32.83 9.24 -1.94
CA ALA A 95 -33.45 8.06 -1.36
C ALA A 95 -34.41 7.37 -2.34
N LEU A 96 -35.26 8.15 -3.02
CA LEU A 96 -36.19 7.63 -4.04
C LEU A 96 -35.47 7.04 -5.25
N LYS A 97 -34.40 7.69 -5.73
CA LYS A 97 -33.58 7.16 -6.83
C LYS A 97 -32.93 5.83 -6.44
N LYS A 98 -32.40 5.71 -5.21
CA LYS A 98 -31.84 4.46 -4.66
C LYS A 98 -32.91 3.36 -4.56
N ALA A 99 -34.14 3.73 -4.24
CA ALA A 99 -35.29 2.82 -4.26
C ALA A 99 -35.87 2.56 -5.68
N LYS A 100 -35.18 2.98 -6.75
CA LYS A 100 -35.56 2.78 -8.15
C LYS A 100 -36.86 3.49 -8.56
N ALA A 101 -37.10 4.67 -8.00
CA ALA A 101 -38.12 5.56 -8.54
C ALA A 101 -37.76 5.95 -9.99
N GLN A 102 -38.72 5.80 -10.90
CA GLN A 102 -38.61 6.14 -12.30
C GLN A 102 -38.68 7.66 -12.46
N ILE A 103 -37.61 8.22 -13.02
CA ILE A 103 -37.52 9.63 -13.38
C ILE A 103 -37.59 9.76 -14.90
N SER A 104 -38.41 10.68 -15.40
CA SER A 104 -38.40 11.01 -16.83
C SER A 104 -37.15 11.82 -17.16
N GLU A 105 -36.65 11.71 -18.40
CA GLU A 105 -35.49 12.47 -18.86
C GLU A 105 -35.67 13.99 -18.65
N THR A 106 -36.89 14.49 -18.88
CA THR A 106 -37.23 15.90 -18.62
C THR A 106 -37.04 16.28 -17.15
N TYR A 107 -37.49 15.47 -16.20
CA TYR A 107 -37.34 15.78 -14.78
C TYR A 107 -35.89 15.61 -14.31
N GLN A 108 -35.14 14.70 -14.92
CA GLN A 108 -33.71 14.58 -14.66
C GLN A 108 -32.95 15.83 -15.14
N GLN A 109 -33.28 16.38 -16.31
CA GLN A 109 -32.72 17.64 -16.80
C GLN A 109 -33.09 18.83 -15.88
N VAL A 110 -34.34 18.89 -15.41
CA VAL A 110 -34.77 19.92 -14.44
C VAL A 110 -33.98 19.80 -13.15
N TRP A 111 -33.77 18.59 -12.62
CA TRP A 111 -32.97 18.36 -11.42
C TRP A 111 -31.52 18.81 -11.60
N SER A 112 -30.88 18.43 -12.69
CA SER A 112 -29.52 18.87 -13.01
C SER A 112 -29.42 20.40 -13.10
N LEU A 113 -30.39 21.05 -13.75
CA LEU A 113 -30.43 22.52 -13.84
C LEU A 113 -30.59 23.18 -12.46
N LEU A 114 -31.42 22.63 -11.57
CA LEU A 114 -31.57 23.12 -10.20
C LEU A 114 -30.26 23.03 -9.43
N ILE A 115 -29.54 21.91 -9.56
CA ILE A 115 -28.22 21.74 -8.94
C ILE A 115 -27.22 22.75 -9.50
N SER A 116 -27.11 22.87 -10.83
CA SER A 116 -26.19 23.82 -11.48
C SER A 116 -26.45 25.26 -11.06
N ASN A 117 -27.71 25.69 -11.05
CA ASN A 117 -28.08 27.04 -10.64
C ASN A 117 -27.74 27.32 -9.18
N ALA A 118 -27.96 26.36 -8.28
CA ALA A 118 -27.59 26.50 -6.88
C ALA A 118 -26.07 26.55 -6.68
N LEU A 119 -25.30 25.71 -7.40
CA LEU A 119 -23.83 25.77 -7.39
C LEU A 119 -23.30 27.11 -7.91
N GLU A 120 -23.88 27.67 -8.97
CA GLU A 120 -23.52 28.99 -9.48
C GLU A 120 -23.79 30.08 -8.45
N GLN A 121 -24.94 30.05 -7.77
CA GLN A 121 -25.28 31.00 -6.71
C GLN A 121 -24.33 30.90 -5.52
N ILE A 122 -24.05 29.68 -5.04
CA ILE A 122 -23.08 29.44 -3.97
C ILE A 122 -21.71 30.01 -4.38
N THR A 123 -21.24 29.68 -5.59
CA THR A 123 -19.93 30.13 -6.10
C THR A 123 -19.86 31.65 -6.21
N ALA A 124 -20.97 32.32 -6.54
CA ALA A 124 -21.03 33.79 -6.56
C ALA A 124 -20.93 34.41 -5.16
N MET A 125 -21.44 33.73 -4.12
CA MET A 125 -21.43 34.20 -2.73
C MET A 125 -20.14 33.90 -1.97
N VAL A 126 -19.38 32.89 -2.36
CA VAL A 126 -18.10 32.53 -1.74
C VAL A 126 -17.15 33.73 -1.68
N ASP A 127 -16.50 33.90 -0.52
CA ASP A 127 -15.53 34.98 -0.29
C ASP A 127 -14.30 34.90 -1.23
N ALA A 128 -13.61 36.03 -1.39
CA ALA A 128 -12.48 36.12 -2.30
C ALA A 128 -11.29 35.26 -1.86
N ASN A 129 -11.08 35.08 -0.55
CA ASN A 129 -9.93 34.34 -0.02
C ASN A 129 -10.06 32.84 -0.33
N PHE A 130 -11.25 32.26 -0.19
CA PHE A 130 -11.53 30.88 -0.56
C PHE A 130 -11.17 30.62 -2.02
N LYS A 131 -11.54 31.54 -2.93
CA LYS A 131 -11.24 31.41 -4.37
C LYS A 131 -9.74 31.55 -4.64
N ILE A 132 -9.10 32.56 -4.05
CA ILE A 132 -7.66 32.80 -4.19
C ILE A 132 -6.86 31.58 -3.73
N ASP A 133 -7.15 31.06 -2.54
CA ASP A 133 -6.44 29.91 -1.99
C ASP A 133 -6.61 28.67 -2.88
N ALA A 134 -7.83 28.41 -3.37
CA ALA A 134 -8.13 27.30 -4.27
C ALA A 134 -7.39 27.43 -5.63
N GLU A 135 -7.41 28.62 -6.23
CA GLU A 135 -6.71 28.93 -7.48
C GLU A 135 -5.19 28.83 -7.34
N GLU A 136 -4.65 29.29 -6.20
CA GLU A 136 -3.22 29.21 -5.91
C GLU A 136 -2.76 27.76 -5.80
N ILE A 137 -3.51 26.91 -5.08
CA ILE A 137 -3.24 25.47 -5.01
C ILE A 137 -3.21 24.87 -6.42
N GLN A 138 -4.23 25.13 -7.24
CA GLN A 138 -4.31 24.56 -8.58
C GLN A 138 -3.15 25.01 -9.47
N LYS A 139 -2.79 26.30 -9.40
CA LYS A 139 -1.64 26.86 -10.12
C LYS A 139 -0.32 26.24 -9.70
N HIS A 140 -0.14 25.94 -8.42
CA HIS A 140 1.04 25.23 -7.94
C HIS A 140 1.04 23.77 -8.41
N PHE A 141 -0.07 23.06 -8.22
CA PHE A 141 -0.20 21.65 -8.58
C PHE A 141 0.09 21.39 -10.07
N GLN A 142 -0.47 22.19 -10.97
CA GLN A 142 -0.27 22.05 -12.42
C GLN A 142 1.18 22.25 -12.88
N LYS A 143 2.01 22.94 -12.09
CA LYS A 143 3.43 23.17 -12.40
C LYS A 143 4.35 22.07 -11.89
N LEU A 144 3.86 21.18 -11.01
CA LEU A 144 4.70 20.16 -10.40
C LEU A 144 5.03 19.06 -11.43
N PRO A 145 6.31 18.71 -11.62
CA PRO A 145 6.67 17.64 -12.53
C PRO A 145 6.27 16.28 -11.97
N HIS A 146 5.83 15.38 -12.86
CA HIS A 146 5.69 13.97 -12.55
C HIS A 146 7.07 13.31 -12.41
N LYS A 147 7.22 12.42 -11.42
CA LYS A 147 8.44 11.66 -11.17
C LYS A 147 8.85 10.81 -12.37
N SER A 148 7.90 10.24 -13.10
CA SER A 148 8.15 9.43 -14.31
C SER A 148 8.73 10.24 -15.48
N ALA A 149 8.57 11.58 -15.46
CA ALA A 149 9.16 12.45 -16.47
C ALA A 149 10.62 12.84 -16.16
N GLN A 150 11.13 12.48 -14.97
CA GLN A 150 12.49 12.83 -14.53
C GLN A 150 13.46 11.68 -14.80
N LYS A 151 14.71 12.01 -15.17
CA LYS A 151 15.73 11.00 -15.53
C LYS A 151 16.42 10.37 -14.31
N SER A 152 16.34 11.03 -13.15
CA SER A 152 16.99 10.56 -11.92
C SER A 152 16.28 11.03 -10.65
N ASP A 153 16.51 10.35 -9.53
CA ASP A 153 15.96 10.77 -8.23
C ASP A 153 16.53 12.12 -7.76
N THR A 154 17.79 12.44 -8.11
CA THR A 154 18.42 13.72 -7.81
C THR A 154 17.73 14.88 -8.52
N GLU A 155 17.40 14.70 -9.81
CA GLU A 155 16.61 15.67 -10.58
C GLU A 155 15.21 15.81 -9.98
N ASN A 156 14.56 14.68 -9.65
CA ASN A 156 13.26 14.67 -9.00
C ASN A 156 13.24 15.38 -7.65
N ALA A 157 14.32 15.29 -6.86
CA ALA A 157 14.45 15.92 -5.54
C ALA A 157 14.52 17.45 -5.59
N THR A 158 14.80 18.05 -6.75
CA THR A 158 14.79 19.52 -6.93
C THR A 158 13.38 20.09 -6.77
N ALA A 159 12.36 19.35 -7.21
CA ALA A 159 10.95 19.74 -7.14
C ALA A 159 10.31 19.50 -5.76
N ASP A 160 10.96 18.75 -4.85
CA ASP A 160 10.37 18.39 -3.56
C ASP A 160 10.03 19.60 -2.67
N LYS A 161 10.76 20.71 -2.80
CA LYS A 161 10.43 21.94 -2.07
C LYS A 161 9.04 22.46 -2.46
N ASP A 162 8.78 22.57 -3.77
CA ASP A 162 7.51 23.07 -4.29
C ASP A 162 6.37 22.07 -4.02
N ARG A 163 6.69 20.76 -4.02
CA ARG A 163 5.76 19.70 -3.62
C ARG A 163 5.32 19.82 -2.16
N LEU A 164 6.27 19.99 -1.23
CA LEU A 164 5.98 20.17 0.19
C LEU A 164 5.16 21.44 0.45
N LEU A 165 5.49 22.54 -0.23
CA LEU A 165 4.73 23.78 -0.16
C LEU A 165 3.27 23.56 -0.60
N CYS A 166 3.06 22.92 -1.75
CA CYS A 166 1.73 22.64 -2.28
C CYS A 166 0.93 21.70 -1.35
N ILE A 167 1.56 20.67 -0.77
CA ILE A 167 0.94 19.82 0.27
C ILE A 167 0.48 20.66 1.46
N SER A 168 1.34 21.55 1.98
CA SER A 168 1.00 22.43 3.11
C SER A 168 -0.16 23.36 2.77
N MET A 169 -0.22 23.91 1.55
CA MET A 169 -1.33 24.75 1.10
C MET A 169 -2.64 23.97 1.06
N ILE A 170 -2.63 22.76 0.50
CA ILE A 170 -3.80 21.86 0.44
C ILE A 170 -4.32 21.57 1.86
N ILE A 171 -3.45 21.14 2.76
CA ILE A 171 -3.88 20.77 4.13
C ILE A 171 -4.44 22.00 4.86
N LYS A 172 -3.80 23.17 4.71
CA LYS A 172 -4.29 24.42 5.32
C LYS A 172 -5.66 24.80 4.78
N TYR A 173 -5.87 24.74 3.47
CA TYR A 173 -7.16 25.02 2.83
C TYR A 173 -8.27 24.09 3.36
N LEU A 174 -7.98 22.79 3.49
CA LEU A 174 -8.92 21.83 4.04
C LEU A 174 -9.23 22.10 5.53
N ILE A 175 -8.23 22.47 6.34
CA ILE A 175 -8.45 22.84 7.74
C ILE A 175 -9.32 24.11 7.84
N THR A 176 -9.03 25.12 7.02
CA THR A 176 -9.71 26.42 7.08
C THR A 176 -11.15 26.34 6.58
N TYR A 177 -11.41 25.61 5.49
CA TYR A 177 -12.70 25.68 4.79
C TYR A 177 -13.47 24.37 4.76
N HIS A 178 -12.93 23.26 5.27
CA HIS A 178 -13.57 21.93 5.17
C HIS A 178 -13.56 21.11 6.46
N HIS A 179 -12.96 21.60 7.55
CA HIS A 179 -12.94 20.89 8.84
C HIS A 179 -14.34 20.71 9.44
N ASP A 180 -15.17 21.76 9.38
CA ASP A 180 -16.56 21.73 9.85
C ASP A 180 -17.51 21.99 8.66
N LEU A 181 -18.19 20.94 8.20
CA LEU A 181 -19.10 21.03 7.05
C LEU A 181 -20.37 21.86 7.33
N SER A 182 -20.66 22.18 8.59
CA SER A 182 -21.76 23.05 8.97
C SER A 182 -21.38 24.54 8.95
N ASP A 183 -20.08 24.85 9.01
CA ASP A 183 -19.61 26.23 8.92
C ASP A 183 -19.79 26.78 7.50
N THR A 184 -20.52 27.89 7.39
CA THR A 184 -20.74 28.63 6.14
C THR A 184 -20.19 30.06 6.22
N SER A 185 -19.26 30.33 7.14
CA SER A 185 -18.69 31.67 7.38
C SER A 185 -18.00 32.28 6.15
N PHE A 186 -17.52 31.44 5.22
CA PHE A 186 -16.90 31.84 3.95
C PHE A 186 -17.92 32.18 2.84
N ILE A 187 -19.23 32.14 3.13
CA ILE A 187 -20.32 32.48 2.21
C ILE A 187 -20.90 33.84 2.57
N ASN A 188 -20.89 34.77 1.61
CA ASN A 188 -21.52 36.08 1.74
C ASN A 188 -23.01 36.00 1.40
N GLY A 189 -23.84 35.64 2.39
CA GLY A 189 -25.29 35.62 2.22
C GLY A 189 -25.98 34.56 3.08
N THR A 190 -27.27 34.36 2.82
CA THR A 190 -28.08 33.31 3.45
C THR A 190 -28.41 32.23 2.43
N LEU A 191 -28.01 30.99 2.71
CA LEU A 191 -28.30 29.85 1.86
C LEU A 191 -29.67 29.24 2.19
N SER A 192 -30.42 28.87 1.15
CA SER A 192 -31.61 28.03 1.29
C SER A 192 -31.22 26.61 1.75
N PRO A 193 -32.14 25.82 2.31
CA PRO A 193 -31.83 24.44 2.75
C PRO A 193 -31.28 23.56 1.61
N PHE A 194 -31.86 23.70 0.41
CA PHE A 194 -31.39 23.02 -0.79
C PHE A 194 -29.95 23.43 -1.16
N GLU A 195 -29.62 24.73 -1.08
CA GLU A 195 -28.26 25.21 -1.31
C GLU A 195 -27.29 24.72 -0.23
N LYS A 196 -27.73 24.54 1.02
CA LYS A 196 -26.89 23.95 2.07
C LYS A 196 -26.58 22.49 1.79
N ASP A 197 -27.56 21.70 1.35
CA ASP A 197 -27.34 20.30 0.94
C ASP A 197 -26.37 20.22 -0.25
N ILE A 198 -26.52 21.13 -1.22
CA ILE A 198 -25.60 21.21 -2.37
C ILE A 198 -24.20 21.63 -1.93
N LEU A 199 -24.07 22.63 -1.06
CA LEU A 199 -22.79 23.06 -0.52
C LEU A 199 -22.11 21.92 0.26
N TYR A 200 -22.87 21.17 1.05
CA TYR A 200 -22.37 20.01 1.80
C TYR A 200 -21.72 18.98 0.86
N ASN A 201 -22.45 18.55 -0.18
CA ASN A 201 -21.95 17.60 -1.17
C ASN A 201 -20.80 18.15 -2.00
N PHE A 202 -20.86 19.44 -2.40
CA PHE A 202 -19.77 20.12 -3.08
C PHE A 202 -18.49 20.11 -2.23
N ARG A 203 -18.59 20.37 -0.92
CA ARG A 203 -17.44 20.35 -0.01
C ARG A 203 -16.88 18.95 0.19
N ILE A 204 -17.70 17.90 0.20
CA ILE A 204 -17.22 16.51 0.19
C ILE A 204 -16.41 16.26 -1.09
N ALA A 205 -16.94 16.62 -2.27
CA ALA A 205 -16.21 16.48 -3.53
C ALA A 205 -14.87 17.26 -3.54
N GLN A 206 -14.83 18.44 -2.93
CA GLN A 206 -13.59 19.21 -2.75
C GLN A 206 -12.60 18.50 -1.82
N ILE A 207 -13.04 17.99 -0.67
CA ILE A 207 -12.19 17.18 0.22
C ILE A 207 -11.58 16.01 -0.58
N ARG A 208 -12.42 15.29 -1.33
CA ARG A 208 -11.98 14.14 -2.13
C ARG A 208 -10.92 14.53 -3.15
N THR A 209 -11.17 15.62 -3.88
CA THR A 209 -10.26 16.17 -4.91
C THR A 209 -8.92 16.57 -4.30
N TYR A 210 -8.92 17.38 -3.24
CA TYR A 210 -7.69 17.90 -2.66
C TYR A 210 -6.87 16.83 -1.93
N ILE A 211 -7.51 15.86 -1.26
CA ILE A 211 -6.80 14.70 -0.71
C ILE A 211 -6.17 13.86 -1.83
N ASN A 212 -6.87 13.64 -2.95
CA ASN A 212 -6.30 12.96 -4.11
C ASN A 212 -5.09 13.73 -4.70
N CYS A 213 -5.17 15.05 -4.82
CA CYS A 213 -4.06 15.90 -5.23
C CYS A 213 -2.87 15.75 -4.26
N MET A 214 -3.11 15.85 -2.96
CA MET A 214 -2.07 15.68 -1.93
C MET A 214 -1.38 14.31 -2.06
N SER A 215 -2.15 13.23 -2.14
CA SER A 215 -1.63 11.87 -2.32
C SER A 215 -0.85 11.72 -3.64
N THR A 216 -1.29 12.38 -4.71
CA THR A 216 -0.57 12.43 -5.99
C THR A 216 0.77 13.13 -5.83
N ILE A 217 0.84 14.26 -5.13
CA ILE A 217 2.10 14.94 -4.84
C ILE A 217 3.01 14.05 -4.00
N VAL A 218 2.45 13.39 -2.97
CA VAL A 218 3.19 12.46 -2.10
C VAL A 218 3.83 11.34 -2.91
N ALA A 219 3.11 10.71 -3.84
CA ALA A 219 3.63 9.66 -4.72
C ALA A 219 4.82 10.12 -5.59
N ASN A 220 4.88 11.41 -5.91
CA ASN A 220 5.93 12.00 -6.74
C ASN A 220 7.14 12.50 -5.94
N LEU A 221 7.09 12.53 -4.60
CA LEU A 221 8.24 12.89 -3.76
C LEU A 221 9.46 12.00 -4.05
N SER A 222 10.67 12.56 -3.94
CA SER A 222 11.90 11.79 -4.17
C SER A 222 12.08 10.64 -3.18
N GLY A 223 12.77 9.58 -3.64
CA GLY A 223 13.13 8.45 -2.82
C GLY A 223 14.05 8.86 -1.66
N SER A 224 14.96 9.80 -1.90
CA SER A 224 15.84 10.36 -0.87
C SER A 224 15.07 10.99 0.31
N LEU A 225 14.08 11.84 0.03
CA LEU A 225 13.24 12.47 1.04
C LEU A 225 12.41 11.43 1.79
N ARG A 226 11.74 10.54 1.05
CA ARG A 226 10.91 9.47 1.64
C ARG A 226 11.70 8.60 2.61
N LYS A 227 12.93 8.22 2.22
CA LYS A 227 13.82 7.41 3.04
C LYS A 227 14.27 8.13 4.31
N LYS A 228 14.53 9.44 4.25
CA LYS A 228 14.93 10.27 5.41
C LYS A 228 13.85 10.28 6.49
N TYR A 229 12.57 10.35 6.11
CA TYR A 229 11.47 10.58 7.06
C TYR A 229 10.53 9.38 7.32
N VAL A 230 10.76 8.21 6.70
CA VAL A 230 9.90 7.02 6.87
C VAL A 230 9.72 6.59 8.33
N GLY A 231 10.73 6.81 9.18
CA GLY A 231 10.67 6.45 10.61
C GLY A 231 9.67 7.26 11.44
N PHE A 232 9.26 8.43 10.96
CA PHE A 232 8.33 9.33 11.66
C PHE A 232 6.86 9.06 11.33
N LEU A 233 6.58 8.32 10.25
CA LEU A 233 5.22 7.92 9.85
C LEU A 233 4.74 6.63 10.54
N LYS A 234 5.65 5.85 11.15
CA LYS A 234 5.30 4.55 11.77
C LYS A 234 4.21 4.69 12.85
N PRO A 235 3.20 3.81 12.87
CA PRO A 235 3.14 2.51 12.16
C PRO A 235 2.73 2.59 10.68
N LEU A 236 2.37 3.77 10.17
CA LEU A 236 2.07 3.98 8.75
C LEU A 236 3.33 4.17 7.91
N ASP A 237 3.14 4.22 6.60
CA ASP A 237 4.18 4.51 5.63
C ASP A 237 3.71 5.53 4.58
N TRP A 238 4.61 5.90 3.66
CA TRP A 238 4.28 6.79 2.55
C TRP A 238 3.21 6.20 1.62
N ILE A 239 3.18 4.88 1.46
CA ILE A 239 2.23 4.17 0.60
C ILE A 239 0.81 4.33 1.15
N THR A 240 0.64 4.33 2.47
CA THR A 240 -0.64 4.58 3.13
C THR A 240 -1.23 5.94 2.71
N LEU A 241 -0.39 6.98 2.67
CA LEU A 241 -0.80 8.32 2.23
C LEU A 241 -1.12 8.38 0.74
N GLU A 242 -0.47 7.56 -0.09
CA GLU A 242 -0.83 7.43 -1.52
C GLU A 242 -2.18 6.73 -1.69
N GLN A 243 -2.39 5.61 -0.99
CA GLN A 243 -3.60 4.81 -1.06
C GLN A 243 -4.83 5.56 -0.56
N LEU A 244 -4.67 6.44 0.43
CA LEU A 244 -5.73 7.31 0.89
C LEU A 244 -6.37 8.08 -0.29
N GLY A 245 -5.55 8.68 -1.15
CA GLY A 245 -6.03 9.40 -2.33
C GLY A 245 -6.65 8.50 -3.40
N GLY A 246 -6.18 7.25 -3.52
CA GLY A 246 -6.79 6.25 -4.41
C GLY A 246 -8.18 5.83 -3.94
N ILE A 247 -8.35 5.60 -2.64
CA ILE A 247 -9.62 5.19 -2.00
C ILE A 247 -10.67 6.30 -2.08
N ILE A 248 -10.24 7.54 -1.86
CA ILE A 248 -11.15 8.69 -1.73
C ILE A 248 -11.55 9.26 -3.08
N LYS A 249 -10.76 9.04 -4.13
CA LYS A 249 -11.09 9.54 -5.47
C LYS A 249 -12.47 9.05 -5.89
N GLU A 250 -13.28 9.96 -6.45
CA GLU A 250 -14.58 9.61 -7.02
C GLU A 250 -14.42 8.64 -8.19
N LYS A 251 -15.22 7.56 -8.17
CA LYS A 251 -15.27 6.58 -9.25
C LYS A 251 -16.41 6.89 -10.21
N GLU A 252 -16.22 6.56 -11.48
CA GLU A 252 -17.30 6.63 -12.48
C GLU A 252 -18.42 5.64 -12.08
N ALA A 253 -19.67 6.14 -12.03
CA ALA A 253 -20.83 5.35 -11.64
C ALA A 253 -21.10 4.18 -12.61
N GLY A 254 -21.48 3.01 -12.10
CA GLY A 254 -22.04 1.91 -12.91
C GLY A 254 -21.50 0.50 -12.67
N ILE A 255 -20.87 0.20 -11.53
CA ILE A 255 -20.28 -1.13 -11.30
C ILE A 255 -21.28 -2.04 -10.58
N VAL A 256 -21.68 -3.13 -11.23
CA VAL A 256 -22.47 -4.22 -10.63
C VAL A 256 -21.54 -5.41 -10.40
N PHE A 257 -21.45 -5.87 -9.16
CA PHE A 257 -20.58 -6.98 -8.80
C PHE A 257 -21.34 -8.31 -8.78
N LYS A 258 -20.66 -9.35 -9.27
CA LYS A 258 -21.06 -10.73 -9.00
C LYS A 258 -19.88 -11.49 -8.41
N PHE A 259 -20.17 -12.29 -7.39
CA PHE A 259 -19.24 -13.24 -6.83
C PHE A 259 -19.82 -14.63 -6.95
N ASN A 260 -19.01 -15.56 -7.43
CA ASN A 260 -19.33 -16.97 -7.31
C ASN A 260 -18.91 -17.41 -5.90
N LEU A 261 -19.88 -17.70 -5.04
CA LEU A 261 -19.63 -18.17 -3.66
C LEU A 261 -19.43 -19.70 -3.59
N GLY A 262 -19.22 -20.34 -4.74
CA GLY A 262 -18.91 -21.75 -4.87
C GLY A 262 -20.08 -22.60 -5.36
N THR A 263 -19.73 -23.80 -5.82
CA THR A 263 -20.67 -24.83 -6.25
C THR A 263 -21.38 -25.47 -5.07
N ILE A 264 -22.72 -25.45 -5.10
CA ILE A 264 -23.57 -26.36 -4.33
C ILE A 264 -23.44 -27.74 -4.97
N ASN A 265 -22.77 -28.68 -4.31
CA ASN A 265 -22.72 -30.07 -4.78
C ASN A 265 -24.11 -30.69 -4.61
N LEU A 266 -24.90 -30.70 -5.69
CA LEU A 266 -26.24 -31.29 -5.74
C LEU A 266 -26.21 -32.82 -5.97
N GLY A 267 -25.03 -33.43 -5.91
CA GLY A 267 -24.84 -34.87 -6.00
C GLY A 267 -24.78 -35.49 -4.61
N GLU A 268 -25.94 -35.93 -4.12
CA GLU A 268 -26.22 -36.88 -3.02
C GLU A 268 -27.19 -36.32 -1.98
N ALA A 269 -28.45 -36.70 -2.15
CA ALA A 269 -29.53 -36.44 -1.22
C ALA A 269 -29.25 -37.09 0.14
N SER A 270 -28.67 -36.37 1.11
CA SER A 270 -28.87 -36.55 2.58
C SER A 270 -27.85 -35.86 3.51
N ALA A 271 -27.16 -34.79 3.12
CA ALA A 271 -26.36 -34.00 4.07
C ALA A 271 -26.89 -32.56 4.19
N GLU A 272 -27.12 -32.11 5.43
CA GLU A 272 -27.50 -30.73 5.74
C GLU A 272 -26.62 -29.74 4.97
N ILE A 273 -27.28 -28.87 4.20
CA ILE A 273 -26.66 -27.83 3.39
C ILE A 273 -25.91 -26.87 4.33
N LYS A 274 -24.57 -26.99 4.41
CA LYS A 274 -23.73 -25.94 5.01
C LYS A 274 -23.13 -25.12 3.89
N PRO A 275 -23.68 -23.93 3.57
CA PRO A 275 -23.00 -23.03 2.64
C PRO A 275 -21.62 -22.66 3.20
N LEU A 276 -20.62 -22.48 2.34
CA LEU A 276 -19.24 -22.12 2.72
C LEU A 276 -19.18 -20.78 3.49
N MET A 277 -20.18 -19.92 3.29
CA MET A 277 -20.39 -18.64 3.97
C MET A 277 -21.86 -18.53 4.40
N LYS A 278 -22.16 -17.81 5.48
CA LYS A 278 -23.55 -17.44 5.77
C LYS A 278 -24.08 -16.54 4.64
N LEU A 279 -25.15 -16.96 3.97
CA LEU A 279 -25.79 -16.19 2.89
C LEU A 279 -26.11 -14.74 3.31
N SER A 280 -26.46 -14.53 4.57
CA SER A 280 -26.70 -13.19 5.13
C SER A 280 -25.44 -12.33 5.22
N ALA A 281 -24.30 -12.89 5.62
CA ALA A 281 -23.04 -12.15 5.69
C ALA A 281 -22.54 -11.81 4.28
N ALA A 282 -22.67 -12.76 3.35
CA ALA A 282 -22.39 -12.56 1.93
C ALA A 282 -23.19 -11.39 1.35
N ALA A 283 -24.51 -11.40 1.56
CA ALA A 283 -25.40 -10.37 1.04
C ALA A 283 -25.05 -8.98 1.58
N LYS A 284 -24.78 -8.85 2.88
CA LYS A 284 -24.37 -7.59 3.51
C LYS A 284 -23.01 -7.11 3.03
N PHE A 285 -22.03 -8.00 2.85
CA PHE A 285 -20.73 -7.65 2.31
C PHE A 285 -20.84 -7.13 0.87
N ILE A 286 -21.68 -7.77 0.04
CA ILE A 286 -21.97 -7.32 -1.33
C ILE A 286 -22.65 -5.95 -1.31
N GLU A 287 -23.62 -5.74 -0.42
CA GLU A 287 -24.31 -4.46 -0.27
C GLU A 287 -23.34 -3.36 0.19
N GLU A 288 -22.47 -3.64 1.16
CA GLU A 288 -21.42 -2.72 1.61
C GLU A 288 -20.48 -2.32 0.47
N HIS A 289 -20.06 -3.30 -0.34
CA HIS A 289 -19.20 -3.03 -1.49
C HIS A 289 -19.91 -2.26 -2.60
N SER A 290 -21.22 -2.49 -2.77
CA SER A 290 -22.04 -1.79 -3.77
C SER A 290 -22.26 -0.33 -3.40
N ASP A 291 -22.46 -0.05 -2.10
CA ASP A 291 -22.62 1.30 -1.54
C ASP A 291 -21.26 1.92 -1.14
N ARG A 292 -20.17 1.53 -1.82
CA ARG A 292 -18.81 1.99 -1.51
C ARG A 292 -18.67 3.50 -1.60
N GLU A 293 -19.27 4.15 -2.60
CA GLU A 293 -19.11 5.60 -2.79
C GLU A 293 -19.72 6.38 -1.63
N GLU A 294 -20.90 6.00 -1.15
CA GLU A 294 -21.55 6.60 0.01
C GLU A 294 -20.74 6.39 1.30
N LEU A 295 -20.12 5.21 1.45
CA LEU A 295 -19.19 4.93 2.55
C LEU A 295 -17.92 5.77 2.46
N VAL A 296 -17.37 5.96 1.26
CA VAL A 296 -16.19 6.81 1.04
C VAL A 296 -16.52 8.28 1.30
N GLU A 297 -17.69 8.76 0.91
CA GLU A 297 -18.15 10.13 1.23
C GLU A 297 -18.24 10.34 2.73
N SER A 298 -18.85 9.39 3.44
CA SER A 298 -18.92 9.38 4.91
C SER A 298 -17.52 9.39 5.53
N ALA A 299 -16.62 8.55 5.02
CA ALA A 299 -15.23 8.44 5.48
C ALA A 299 -14.38 9.67 5.20
N ALA A 300 -14.57 10.31 4.04
CA ALA A 300 -13.81 11.48 3.63
C ALA A 300 -13.98 12.63 4.63
N THR A 301 -15.19 12.82 5.18
CA THR A 301 -15.46 13.84 6.20
C THR A 301 -14.66 13.64 7.49
N SER A 302 -14.31 12.40 7.81
CA SER A 302 -13.61 12.04 9.05
C SER A 302 -12.11 12.40 9.03
N ILE A 303 -11.54 12.61 7.83
CA ILE A 303 -10.11 12.88 7.63
C ILE A 303 -9.68 14.20 8.26
N SER A 304 -10.62 15.14 8.41
CA SER A 304 -10.40 16.43 9.04
C SER A 304 -9.70 16.33 10.40
N ALA A 305 -9.94 15.25 11.16
CA ALA A 305 -9.32 15.00 12.45
C ALA A 305 -7.80 14.73 12.39
N ASP A 306 -7.29 14.21 11.26
CA ASP A 306 -5.86 13.89 11.07
C ASP A 306 -5.09 15.06 10.42
N LEU A 307 -5.78 16.00 9.76
CA LEU A 307 -5.17 17.10 9.01
C LEU A 307 -4.21 17.98 9.83
N PRO A 308 -4.52 18.40 11.07
CA PRO A 308 -3.60 19.25 11.84
C PRO A 308 -2.26 18.58 12.16
N ALA A 309 -2.30 17.27 12.47
CA ALA A 309 -1.09 16.49 12.73
C ALA A 309 -0.26 16.32 11.45
N LEU A 310 -0.93 16.08 10.32
CA LEU A 310 -0.28 15.97 9.01
C LEU A 310 0.35 17.30 8.57
N TYR A 311 -0.33 18.43 8.81
CA TYR A 311 0.19 19.77 8.53
C TYR A 311 1.48 20.04 9.29
N THR A 312 1.47 19.77 10.60
CA THR A 312 2.64 19.95 11.47
C THR A 312 3.81 19.10 11.02
N PHE A 313 3.55 17.85 10.64
CA PHE A 313 4.57 16.95 10.10
C PHE A 313 5.24 17.51 8.84
N PHE A 314 4.47 17.92 7.84
CA PHE A 314 5.04 18.45 6.59
C PHE A 314 5.74 19.80 6.78
N GLN A 315 5.25 20.66 7.68
CA GLN A 315 5.96 21.88 8.06
C GLN A 315 7.33 21.59 8.70
N GLN A 316 7.41 20.61 9.59
CA GLN A 316 8.67 20.22 10.22
C GLN A 316 9.66 19.64 9.19
N VAL A 317 9.17 18.83 8.24
CA VAL A 317 9.97 18.32 7.12
C VAL A 317 10.51 19.45 6.24
N GLU A 318 9.67 20.44 5.92
CA GLU A 318 10.09 21.61 5.14
C GLU A 318 11.17 22.43 5.87
N GLN A 319 10.97 22.70 7.16
CA GLN A 319 11.92 23.44 7.99
C GLN A 319 13.27 22.71 8.13
N ASP A 320 13.25 21.40 8.31
CA ASP A 320 14.47 20.57 8.39
C ASP A 320 15.25 20.62 7.07
N ARG A 321 14.56 20.54 5.92
CA ARG A 321 15.20 20.64 4.59
C ARG A 321 15.82 22.01 4.35
N GLN A 322 15.18 23.10 4.78
CA GLN A 322 15.76 24.45 4.66
C GLN A 322 17.06 24.59 5.49
N ARG A 323 17.20 23.80 6.56
CA ARG A 323 18.37 23.79 7.45
C ARG A 323 19.50 22.86 7.01
N ASP A 324 19.26 21.86 6.16
CA ASP A 324 20.34 21.05 5.55
C ASP A 324 21.34 21.94 4.76
N SER A 325 20.96 23.17 4.43
CA SER A 325 21.81 24.23 3.85
C SER A 325 22.68 24.99 4.87
N ASP A 326 22.43 24.88 6.18
CA ASP A 326 23.14 25.57 7.27
C ASP A 326 23.70 24.58 8.31
N PRO A 327 25.02 24.29 8.27
CA PRO A 327 25.65 23.31 9.16
C PRO A 327 25.69 23.70 10.65
N MET A 328 25.25 24.90 11.03
CA MET A 328 25.21 25.36 12.44
C MET A 328 23.82 25.27 13.10
N ALA A 329 22.79 24.85 12.37
CA ALA A 329 21.42 24.79 12.90
C ALA A 329 21.21 23.60 13.86
N ILE A 330 20.56 23.85 15.01
CA ILE A 330 20.14 22.80 15.95
C ILE A 330 19.08 21.91 15.28
N PRO A 331 19.19 20.57 15.33
CA PRO A 331 18.23 19.67 14.71
C PRO A 331 16.80 19.94 15.19
N THR A 332 15.85 20.11 14.26
CA THR A 332 14.43 20.15 14.61
C THR A 332 14.05 18.77 15.13
N LYS A 333 13.51 18.69 16.35
CA LYS A 333 12.93 17.44 16.84
C LYS A 333 11.64 17.18 16.05
N ILE A 334 11.72 16.29 15.06
CA ILE A 334 10.55 15.78 14.35
C ILE A 334 9.93 14.69 15.22
N ASP A 335 8.68 14.89 15.62
CA ASP A 335 7.94 13.89 16.40
C ASP A 335 7.25 12.89 15.46
N ARG A 336 6.94 11.70 15.97
CA ARG A 336 6.16 10.71 15.20
C ARG A 336 4.74 11.21 15.02
N VAL A 337 4.23 11.20 13.79
CA VAL A 337 2.86 11.60 13.49
C VAL A 337 1.91 10.44 13.74
N LYS A 338 0.77 10.72 14.36
CA LYS A 338 -0.32 9.76 14.57
C LYS A 338 -1.47 10.15 13.65
N LEU A 339 -1.83 9.25 12.73
CA LEU A 339 -2.93 9.45 11.78
C LEU A 339 -3.94 8.29 11.92
N PRO A 340 -4.65 8.21 13.06
CA PRO A 340 -5.55 7.10 13.34
C PRO A 340 -6.67 6.97 12.31
N ILE A 341 -7.22 8.07 11.79
CA ILE A 341 -8.34 7.99 10.84
C ILE A 341 -7.87 7.54 9.47
N THR A 342 -6.77 8.09 8.99
CA THR A 342 -6.10 7.67 7.76
C THR A 342 -5.82 6.18 7.78
N ARG A 343 -5.33 5.66 8.91
CA ARG A 343 -5.11 4.21 9.10
C ARG A 343 -6.40 3.40 9.00
N ILE A 344 -7.48 3.86 9.65
CA ILE A 344 -8.76 3.15 9.65
C ILE A 344 -9.38 3.12 8.25
N ILE A 345 -9.41 4.26 7.55
CA ILE A 345 -9.90 4.37 6.18
C ILE A 345 -9.12 3.44 5.26
N THR A 346 -7.79 3.58 5.25
CA THR A 346 -6.94 2.77 4.37
C THR A 346 -7.06 1.28 4.67
N ARG A 347 -7.09 0.87 5.95
CA ARG A 347 -7.31 -0.52 6.35
C ARG A 347 -8.66 -1.05 5.88
N HIS A 348 -9.76 -0.38 6.22
CA HIS A 348 -11.12 -0.89 5.97
C HIS A 348 -11.42 -1.03 4.47
N PHE A 349 -11.11 0.00 3.68
CA PHE A 349 -11.39 -0.04 2.24
C PHE A 349 -10.42 -0.93 1.46
N ASN A 350 -9.17 -1.08 1.92
CA ASN A 350 -8.26 -2.07 1.33
C ASN A 350 -8.66 -3.50 1.71
N GLU A 351 -9.08 -3.76 2.94
CA GLU A 351 -9.58 -5.07 3.35
C GLU A 351 -10.79 -5.50 2.50
N ASN A 352 -11.79 -4.63 2.34
CA ASN A 352 -12.95 -4.91 1.49
C ASN A 352 -12.51 -5.21 0.04
N LYS A 353 -11.62 -4.37 -0.51
CA LYS A 353 -11.04 -4.59 -1.85
C LYS A 353 -10.30 -5.92 -1.96
N PHE A 354 -9.44 -6.24 -1.01
CA PHE A 354 -8.65 -7.48 -1.02
C PHE A 354 -9.53 -8.70 -0.87
N LEU A 355 -10.60 -8.65 -0.07
CA LEU A 355 -11.58 -9.73 0.00
C LEU A 355 -12.27 -9.95 -1.35
N VAL A 356 -12.71 -8.88 -2.01
CA VAL A 356 -13.26 -8.95 -3.37
C VAL A 356 -12.27 -9.59 -4.35
N GLU A 357 -11.01 -9.15 -4.33
CA GLU A 357 -9.96 -9.74 -5.18
C GLU A 357 -9.68 -11.20 -4.86
N LEU A 358 -9.63 -11.58 -3.58
CA LEU A 358 -9.45 -12.96 -3.15
C LEU A 358 -10.61 -13.84 -3.62
N LEU A 359 -11.86 -13.40 -3.46
CA LEU A 359 -13.03 -14.14 -3.94
C LEU A 359 -12.99 -14.33 -5.46
N LEU A 360 -12.55 -13.31 -6.21
CA LEU A 360 -12.40 -13.41 -7.67
C LEU A 360 -11.26 -14.34 -8.08
N LEU A 361 -10.11 -14.26 -7.40
CA LEU A 361 -8.99 -15.14 -7.66
C LEU A 361 -9.28 -16.58 -7.23
N LEU A 362 -10.05 -16.81 -6.16
CA LEU A 362 -10.33 -18.16 -5.65
C LEU A 362 -11.57 -18.79 -6.27
N GLY A 363 -12.46 -18.00 -6.88
CA GLY A 363 -13.66 -18.49 -7.56
C GLY A 363 -13.32 -19.51 -8.64
N TYR A 364 -13.64 -20.78 -8.38
CA TYR A 364 -13.54 -21.88 -9.34
C TYR A 364 -14.81 -22.71 -9.38
N ASN A 365 -14.98 -23.34 -10.55
CA ASN A 365 -16.01 -24.28 -10.96
C ASN A 365 -17.39 -23.71 -11.34
N SER A 366 -17.69 -23.95 -12.61
CA SER A 366 -18.99 -23.95 -13.26
C SER A 366 -20.02 -24.74 -12.45
N VAL A 367 -20.86 -24.05 -11.68
CA VAL A 367 -22.33 -24.17 -11.71
C VAL A 367 -22.85 -22.83 -11.21
N ASN A 368 -23.66 -22.15 -12.01
CA ASN A 368 -24.35 -20.91 -11.65
C ASN A 368 -25.28 -21.14 -10.44
N ALA A 369 -24.75 -21.06 -9.22
CA ALA A 369 -25.54 -20.69 -8.06
C ALA A 369 -25.45 -19.17 -7.93
N THR A 370 -26.16 -18.48 -8.81
CA THR A 370 -26.34 -17.03 -8.70
C THR A 370 -27.19 -16.81 -7.44
N ILE A 371 -26.60 -16.25 -6.38
CA ILE A 371 -27.42 -15.45 -5.48
C ILE A 371 -27.74 -14.18 -6.27
N ASN A 372 -28.82 -14.25 -7.03
CA ASN A 372 -29.47 -13.04 -7.47
C ASN A 372 -29.89 -12.35 -6.18
N SER A 373 -29.27 -11.21 -5.85
CA SER A 373 -30.10 -10.23 -5.18
C SER A 373 -31.25 -9.97 -6.16
N GLU A 374 -32.50 -9.95 -5.69
CA GLU A 374 -33.68 -9.67 -6.50
C GLU A 374 -33.62 -8.27 -7.18
N GLN A 375 -32.47 -7.59 -7.12
CA GLN A 375 -32.26 -6.21 -7.49
C GLN A 375 -31.80 -6.01 -8.94
N TYR A 376 -31.49 -7.01 -9.78
CA TYR A 376 -31.04 -6.72 -11.16
C TYR A 376 -31.56 -7.73 -12.20
N ASN A 377 -32.50 -7.29 -13.05
CA ASN A 377 -33.11 -8.02 -14.17
C ASN A 377 -32.45 -7.72 -15.53
N GLU A 378 -31.23 -7.19 -15.56
CA GLU A 378 -30.48 -7.02 -16.81
C GLU A 378 -29.70 -8.29 -17.19
N PRO A 379 -29.36 -8.50 -18.49
CA PRO A 379 -28.59 -9.66 -18.92
C PRO A 379 -27.22 -9.62 -18.27
N LEU A 380 -27.11 -10.38 -17.21
CA LEU A 380 -26.02 -10.41 -16.26
C LEU A 380 -24.84 -11.16 -16.93
N LEU A 381 -23.87 -10.49 -17.56
CA LEU A 381 -22.65 -11.13 -18.08
C LEU A 381 -21.78 -11.62 -16.91
N SER A 382 -21.74 -12.93 -16.66
CA SER A 382 -20.65 -13.56 -15.91
C SER A 382 -19.46 -13.68 -16.85
N GLN A 383 -18.45 -12.81 -16.71
CA GLN A 383 -17.15 -13.08 -17.33
C GLN A 383 -16.32 -13.82 -16.29
N GLU A 384 -16.43 -15.15 -16.37
CA GLU A 384 -15.76 -16.07 -15.49
C GLU A 384 -14.25 -16.05 -15.80
N TYR A 385 -13.43 -15.71 -14.80
CA TYR A 385 -11.99 -15.99 -14.87
C TYR A 385 -11.82 -17.52 -14.92
N HIS A 386 -11.71 -18.07 -16.12
CA HIS A 386 -11.62 -19.52 -16.33
C HIS A 386 -10.21 -19.94 -16.69
N LEU A 387 -9.43 -20.30 -15.67
CA LEU A 387 -8.28 -21.15 -15.86
C LEU A 387 -8.72 -22.59 -15.54
N SER A 388 -9.06 -23.35 -16.57
CA SER A 388 -9.57 -24.71 -16.41
C SER A 388 -8.49 -25.68 -15.92
N HIS A 389 -8.90 -26.86 -15.45
CA HIS A 389 -7.97 -27.95 -15.14
C HIS A 389 -7.03 -28.25 -16.31
N ASP A 390 -7.56 -28.24 -17.54
CA ASP A 390 -6.81 -28.52 -18.77
C ASP A 390 -5.82 -27.40 -19.11
N SER A 391 -6.04 -26.18 -18.61
CA SER A 391 -5.13 -25.06 -18.83
C SER A 391 -3.75 -25.33 -18.23
N LEU A 392 -3.66 -26.04 -17.10
CA LEU A 392 -2.39 -26.39 -16.43
C LEU A 392 -1.53 -27.39 -17.20
N ALA A 393 -2.08 -28.04 -18.24
CA ALA A 393 -1.33 -28.91 -19.13
C ALA A 393 -0.50 -28.15 -20.18
N THR A 394 -0.72 -26.83 -20.32
CA THR A 394 -0.03 -25.99 -21.32
C THR A 394 0.93 -25.00 -20.65
N PRO A 395 2.06 -24.65 -21.29
CA PRO A 395 2.95 -23.61 -20.75
C PRO A 395 2.24 -22.26 -20.54
N LEU A 396 1.30 -21.90 -21.43
CA LEU A 396 0.49 -20.69 -21.30
C LEU A 396 -0.29 -20.69 -19.97
N GLY A 397 -1.06 -21.74 -19.72
CA GLY A 397 -1.87 -21.83 -18.51
C GLY A 397 -1.05 -22.04 -17.24
N GLN A 398 0.09 -22.72 -17.30
CA GLN A 398 1.03 -22.79 -16.17
C GLN A 398 1.58 -21.42 -15.78
N HIS A 399 2.01 -20.61 -16.75
CA HIS A 399 2.53 -19.26 -16.49
C HIS A 399 1.43 -18.32 -15.97
N ALA A 400 0.23 -18.43 -16.51
CA ALA A 400 -0.95 -17.72 -15.98
C ALA A 400 -1.26 -18.14 -14.54
N PHE A 401 -1.12 -19.43 -14.21
CA PHE A 401 -1.33 -19.92 -12.85
C PHE A 401 -0.26 -19.44 -11.88
N LEU A 402 1.01 -19.38 -12.29
CA LEU A 402 2.07 -18.74 -11.49
C LEU A 402 1.77 -17.26 -11.24
N ARG A 403 1.25 -16.54 -12.25
CA ARG A 403 0.80 -15.14 -12.07
C ARG A 403 -0.30 -15.03 -11.03
N LYS A 404 -1.28 -15.93 -11.07
CA LYS A 404 -2.36 -16.01 -10.08
C LYS A 404 -1.82 -16.22 -8.66
N LEU A 405 -0.86 -17.11 -8.48
CA LEU A 405 -0.20 -17.34 -7.18
C LEU A 405 0.59 -16.10 -6.71
N GLN A 406 1.26 -15.38 -7.62
CA GLN A 406 1.90 -14.10 -7.29
C GLN A 406 0.88 -13.07 -6.78
N ARG A 407 -0.26 -12.92 -7.47
CA ARG A 407 -1.33 -11.98 -7.07
C ARG A 407 -1.92 -12.34 -5.72
N LEU A 408 -2.19 -13.63 -5.47
CA LEU A 408 -2.64 -14.13 -4.17
C LEU A 408 -1.64 -13.79 -3.05
N GLY A 409 -0.36 -14.08 -3.26
CA GLY A 409 0.67 -13.76 -2.27
C GLY A 409 0.84 -12.27 -2.04
N GLU A 410 0.74 -11.44 -3.09
CA GLU A 410 0.82 -9.97 -2.99
C GLU A 410 -0.28 -9.41 -2.07
N ILE A 411 -1.51 -9.90 -2.18
CA ILE A 411 -2.62 -9.52 -1.29
C ILE A 411 -2.29 -9.83 0.18
N PHE A 412 -1.61 -10.94 0.45
CA PHE A 412 -1.22 -11.33 1.81
C PHE A 412 0.06 -10.66 2.35
N THR A 413 0.84 -9.93 1.55
CA THR A 413 2.10 -9.28 2.00
C THR A 413 1.92 -8.26 3.13
N GLY A 414 0.69 -7.87 3.45
CA GLY A 414 0.38 -7.22 4.73
C GLY A 414 0.68 -5.72 4.78
N LYS A 415 0.74 -5.02 3.64
CA LYS A 415 0.91 -3.56 3.69
C LYS A 415 -0.27 -2.83 4.35
N ASN A 416 -1.49 -3.40 4.40
CA ASN A 416 -2.66 -2.73 5.00
C ASN A 416 -3.72 -3.61 5.68
N THR A 417 -3.59 -4.94 5.67
CA THR A 417 -4.58 -5.85 6.28
C THR A 417 -3.84 -7.03 6.89
N ASP A 418 -4.08 -7.28 8.17
CA ASP A 418 -3.56 -8.46 8.87
C ASP A 418 -4.64 -9.53 8.97
N PHE A 419 -4.65 -10.46 8.00
CA PHE A 419 -5.56 -11.60 7.99
C PHE A 419 -5.34 -12.57 9.18
N THR A 420 -4.18 -12.49 9.86
CA THR A 420 -3.88 -13.34 11.02
C THR A 420 -4.60 -12.91 12.30
N GLU A 421 -5.14 -11.68 12.35
CA GLU A 421 -5.96 -11.21 13.47
C GLU A 421 -7.24 -12.04 13.65
N PHE A 422 -7.72 -12.67 12.58
CA PHE A 422 -9.00 -13.38 12.54
C PHE A 422 -8.85 -14.91 12.49
N ASP A 423 -7.81 -15.44 11.82
CA ASP A 423 -7.51 -16.87 11.83
C ASP A 423 -5.99 -17.12 11.87
N GLN A 424 -5.49 -17.62 13.00
CA GLN A 424 -4.09 -17.99 13.22
C GLN A 424 -3.76 -19.42 12.75
N THR A 425 -4.75 -20.18 12.27
CA THR A 425 -4.59 -21.57 11.82
C THR A 425 -4.13 -21.70 10.37
N ILE A 426 -3.88 -20.58 9.66
CA ILE A 426 -3.48 -20.58 8.25
C ILE A 426 -2.09 -19.98 8.11
N ASP A 427 -1.26 -20.62 7.30
CA ASP A 427 0.09 -20.12 7.01
C ASP A 427 0.09 -19.16 5.81
N TYR A 428 -0.49 -17.96 5.99
CA TYR A 428 -0.44 -16.92 4.96
C TYR A 428 1.01 -16.59 4.55
N GLN A 429 1.97 -16.77 5.45
CA GLN A 429 3.39 -16.60 5.15
C GLN A 429 3.90 -17.62 4.14
N ALA A 430 3.34 -18.84 4.06
CA ALA A 430 3.71 -19.77 3.00
C ALA A 430 3.31 -19.25 1.62
N VAL A 431 2.13 -18.64 1.48
CA VAL A 431 1.69 -18.04 0.21
C VAL A 431 2.58 -16.84 -0.18
N ILE A 432 2.94 -16.01 0.80
CA ILE A 432 3.86 -14.87 0.60
C ILE A 432 5.24 -15.37 0.16
N HIS A 433 5.83 -16.36 0.84
CA HIS A 433 7.12 -16.92 0.45
C HIS A 433 7.08 -17.53 -0.94
N LEU A 434 6.00 -18.25 -1.30
CA LEU A 434 5.83 -18.79 -2.64
C LEU A 434 5.81 -17.66 -3.68
N ARG A 435 5.07 -16.57 -3.43
CA ARG A 435 5.10 -15.36 -4.27
C ARG A 435 6.51 -14.79 -4.39
N ASP A 436 7.24 -14.66 -3.28
CA ASP A 436 8.60 -14.12 -3.31
C ASP A 436 9.54 -14.98 -4.15
N PHE A 437 9.43 -16.31 -4.07
CA PHE A 437 10.19 -17.19 -4.93
C PHE A 437 9.80 -17.08 -6.42
N ILE A 438 8.51 -16.92 -6.72
CA ILE A 438 8.05 -16.74 -8.10
C ILE A 438 8.48 -15.37 -8.65
N CYS A 439 8.47 -14.30 -7.85
CA CYS A 439 8.88 -12.95 -8.26
C CYS A 439 10.41 -12.79 -8.35
N HIS A 440 11.15 -13.29 -7.37
CA HIS A 440 12.60 -13.12 -7.23
C HIS A 440 13.37 -14.33 -7.78
N GLN A 441 13.05 -14.74 -9.01
CA GLN A 441 13.78 -15.84 -9.68
C GLN A 441 15.25 -15.50 -9.96
N ASP A 442 15.60 -14.21 -9.86
CA ASP A 442 16.95 -13.69 -10.00
C ASP A 442 17.83 -13.93 -8.76
N GLU A 443 17.24 -14.36 -7.65
CA GLU A 443 17.92 -14.66 -6.39
C GLU A 443 18.18 -16.16 -6.21
N SER A 444 19.31 -16.48 -5.56
CA SER A 444 19.64 -17.84 -5.11
C SER A 444 19.50 -18.90 -6.23
N HIS A 445 18.68 -19.91 -6.02
CA HIS A 445 18.36 -21.01 -6.93
C HIS A 445 16.86 -21.03 -7.30
N ASN A 446 16.18 -19.90 -7.13
CA ASN A 446 14.73 -19.78 -7.28
C ASN A 446 14.28 -20.11 -8.71
N LYS A 447 14.97 -19.60 -9.75
CA LYS A 447 14.69 -19.94 -11.15
C LYS A 447 14.67 -21.44 -11.39
N HIS A 448 15.65 -22.17 -10.82
CA HIS A 448 15.75 -23.60 -11.03
C HIS A 448 14.53 -24.35 -10.45
N PHE A 449 14.11 -24.02 -9.23
CA PHE A 449 12.92 -24.63 -8.64
C PHE A 449 11.64 -24.28 -9.39
N ILE A 450 11.50 -23.06 -9.89
CA ILE A 450 10.33 -22.70 -10.69
C ILE A 450 10.33 -23.49 -12.01
N ASP A 451 11.49 -23.69 -12.64
CA ASP A 451 11.60 -24.52 -13.84
C ASP A 451 11.23 -25.98 -13.56
N GLU A 452 11.63 -26.54 -12.42
CA GLU A 452 11.21 -27.88 -11.98
C GLU A 452 9.70 -27.94 -11.71
N LEU A 453 9.15 -26.93 -11.04
CA LEU A 453 7.72 -26.85 -10.76
C LEU A 453 6.88 -26.80 -12.05
N LEU A 454 7.33 -26.06 -13.07
CA LEU A 454 6.70 -26.00 -14.39
C LEU A 454 6.77 -27.35 -15.14
N GLN A 455 7.76 -28.19 -14.82
CA GLN A 455 7.89 -29.56 -15.34
C GLN A 455 7.05 -30.58 -14.57
N GLU A 456 6.44 -30.19 -13.44
CA GLU A 456 5.58 -31.04 -12.61
C GLU A 456 4.12 -30.53 -12.57
N PRO A 457 3.33 -30.66 -13.67
CA PRO A 457 1.95 -30.20 -13.72
C PRO A 457 1.06 -30.74 -12.59
N SER A 458 1.34 -31.96 -12.10
CA SER A 458 0.60 -32.57 -11.00
C SER A 458 0.68 -31.78 -9.69
N LYS A 459 1.83 -31.16 -9.38
CA LYS A 459 1.97 -30.31 -8.19
C LYS A 459 1.15 -29.03 -8.33
N LEU A 460 1.16 -28.42 -9.52
CA LEU A 460 0.33 -27.24 -9.79
C LEU A 460 -1.17 -27.59 -9.71
N GLN A 461 -1.56 -28.77 -10.20
CA GLN A 461 -2.91 -29.30 -10.05
C GLN A 461 -3.31 -29.55 -8.60
N GLN A 462 -2.40 -30.07 -7.75
CA GLN A 462 -2.66 -30.23 -6.32
C GLN A 462 -2.91 -28.88 -5.63
N ILE A 463 -2.07 -27.86 -5.90
CA ILE A 463 -2.31 -26.52 -5.37
C ILE A 463 -3.69 -26.02 -5.80
N TYR A 464 -4.01 -26.18 -7.08
CA TYR A 464 -5.29 -25.74 -7.64
C TYR A 464 -6.49 -26.47 -7.04
N ASN A 465 -6.43 -27.79 -6.89
CA ASN A 465 -7.57 -28.65 -6.53
C ASN A 465 -7.76 -28.78 -5.02
N GLU A 466 -6.71 -28.57 -4.22
CA GLU A 466 -6.73 -28.83 -2.77
C GLU A 466 -6.46 -27.55 -1.96
N ASP A 467 -5.33 -26.89 -2.21
CA ASP A 467 -4.91 -25.73 -1.41
C ASP A 467 -5.79 -24.50 -1.65
N LEU A 468 -6.14 -24.18 -2.90
CA LEU A 468 -6.96 -23.00 -3.21
C LEU A 468 -8.42 -23.12 -2.73
N PRO A 469 -9.12 -24.26 -2.88
CA PRO A 469 -10.44 -24.45 -2.30
C PRO A 469 -10.43 -24.37 -0.77
N GLY A 470 -9.44 -24.98 -0.11
CA GLY A 470 -9.27 -24.84 1.34
C GLY A 470 -9.05 -23.39 1.77
N LEU A 471 -8.31 -22.60 0.99
CA LEU A 471 -8.15 -21.16 1.23
C LEU A 471 -9.49 -20.40 1.06
N MET A 472 -10.31 -20.75 0.07
CA MET A 472 -11.62 -20.12 -0.17
C MET A 472 -12.59 -20.31 1.01
N GLU A 473 -12.62 -21.50 1.59
CA GLU A 473 -13.42 -21.77 2.81
C GLU A 473 -13.02 -20.84 3.96
N LYS A 474 -11.73 -20.61 4.11
CA LYS A 474 -11.18 -19.75 5.16
C LYS A 474 -11.46 -18.27 4.93
N ILE A 475 -11.35 -17.80 3.70
CA ILE A 475 -11.77 -16.44 3.33
C ILE A 475 -13.28 -16.25 3.54
N SER A 476 -14.08 -17.28 3.28
CA SER A 476 -15.52 -17.24 3.56
C SER A 476 -15.81 -17.09 5.05
N HIS A 477 -15.11 -17.85 5.89
CA HIS A 477 -15.20 -17.72 7.35
C HIS A 477 -14.72 -16.34 7.85
N PHE A 478 -13.69 -15.77 7.24
CA PHE A 478 -13.22 -14.42 7.56
C PHE A 478 -14.34 -13.38 7.39
N ILE A 479 -15.09 -13.46 6.30
CA ILE A 479 -16.21 -12.53 6.02
C ILE A 479 -17.30 -12.66 7.10
N ASP A 480 -17.59 -13.88 7.57
CA ASP A 480 -18.52 -14.09 8.69
C ASP A 480 -18.02 -13.45 10.00
N LEU A 481 -16.73 -13.58 10.31
CA LEU A 481 -16.11 -12.96 11.49
C LEU A 481 -16.09 -11.43 11.40
N ARG A 482 -15.86 -10.91 10.19
CA ARG A 482 -15.90 -9.48 9.90
C ARG A 482 -17.31 -8.90 10.09
N ASP A 483 -18.34 -9.57 9.56
CA ASP A 483 -19.75 -9.19 9.78
C ASP A 483 -20.08 -9.13 11.28
N ALA A 484 -19.61 -10.13 12.05
CA ALA A 484 -19.80 -10.18 13.50
C ALA A 484 -19.06 -9.05 14.24
N ARG A 485 -17.88 -8.64 13.76
CA ARG A 485 -17.07 -7.57 14.36
C ARG A 485 -17.68 -6.19 14.13
N TYR A 486 -18.10 -5.87 12.89
CA TYR A 486 -18.58 -4.54 12.51
C TYR A 486 -20.11 -4.40 12.52
N GLY A 487 -20.87 -5.43 12.90
CA GLY A 487 -22.32 -5.32 13.10
C GLY A 487 -23.17 -5.33 11.83
N GLY A 488 -22.61 -5.73 10.68
CA GLY A 488 -23.30 -5.88 9.40
C GLY A 488 -23.79 -4.59 8.74
N TYR A 489 -23.54 -4.47 7.44
CA TYR A 489 -24.04 -3.34 6.65
C TYR A 489 -25.52 -3.52 6.30
N HIS A 490 -26.30 -2.44 6.43
CA HIS A 490 -27.74 -2.45 6.20
C HIS A 490 -28.23 -1.32 5.27
N GLY A 491 -27.33 -0.69 4.50
CA GLY A 491 -27.68 0.36 3.52
C GLY A 491 -27.61 1.80 4.05
N ASP A 492 -27.18 2.00 5.30
CA ASP A 492 -26.90 3.30 5.92
C ASP A 492 -25.38 3.48 6.10
N ALA A 493 -24.77 4.19 5.16
CA ALA A 493 -23.33 4.41 5.11
C ALA A 493 -22.81 5.23 6.30
N VAL A 494 -23.54 6.26 6.72
CA VAL A 494 -23.10 7.18 7.78
C VAL A 494 -23.05 6.44 9.11
N LYS A 495 -24.16 5.78 9.48
CA LYS A 495 -24.25 5.05 10.75
C LYS A 495 -23.27 3.88 10.81
N TYR A 496 -23.12 3.15 9.71
CA TYR A 496 -22.18 2.04 9.63
C TYR A 496 -20.73 2.53 9.78
N TRP A 497 -20.35 3.58 9.05
CA TRP A 497 -19.01 4.14 9.11
C TRP A 497 -18.66 4.67 10.51
N ASP A 498 -19.59 5.38 11.17
CA ASP A 498 -19.41 5.84 12.55
C ASP A 498 -19.17 4.66 13.51
N HIS A 499 -19.87 3.54 13.31
CA HIS A 499 -19.69 2.35 14.11
C HIS A 499 -18.32 1.69 13.86
N VAL A 500 -17.88 1.57 12.60
CA VAL A 500 -16.55 1.08 12.23
C VAL A 500 -15.46 1.94 12.90
N LEU A 501 -15.58 3.27 12.81
CA LEU A 501 -14.65 4.20 13.45
C LEU A 501 -14.57 3.99 14.97
N GLN A 502 -15.71 3.80 15.64
CA GLN A 502 -15.75 3.58 17.09
C GLN A 502 -15.05 2.28 17.48
N ILE A 503 -15.31 1.18 16.77
CA ILE A 503 -14.70 -0.13 17.04
C ILE A 503 -13.18 -0.08 16.84
N GLU A 504 -12.71 0.46 15.72
CA GLU A 504 -11.28 0.51 15.42
C GLU A 504 -10.50 1.43 16.36
N ARG A 505 -11.11 2.56 16.78
CA ARG A 505 -10.50 3.46 17.78
C ARG A 505 -10.36 2.78 19.14
N ALA A 506 -11.35 2.00 19.56
CA ALA A 506 -11.29 1.25 20.82
C ALA A 506 -10.12 0.26 20.83
N GLN A 507 -9.89 -0.45 19.71
CA GLN A 507 -8.78 -1.41 19.58
C GLN A 507 -7.40 -0.75 19.45
N ALA A 508 -7.32 0.48 18.97
CA ALA A 508 -6.08 1.23 18.83
C ALA A 508 -5.47 1.66 20.18
N THR A 509 -6.24 1.57 21.27
CA THR A 509 -5.77 1.87 22.62
C THR A 509 -5.06 0.62 23.13
N PRO A 510 -3.73 0.64 23.37
CA PRO A 510 -3.06 -0.51 23.97
C PRO A 510 -3.75 -0.81 25.31
N PRO A 511 -4.01 -2.09 25.64
CA PRO A 511 -4.45 -2.43 26.99
C PRO A 511 -3.45 -1.81 27.97
N GLU A 512 -3.95 -1.14 29.02
CA GLU A 512 -3.12 -0.57 30.08
C GLU A 512 -2.03 -1.59 30.39
N GLU A 513 -0.77 -1.23 30.10
CA GLU A 513 0.37 -2.03 30.52
C GLU A 513 0.22 -2.11 32.04
N LEU A 514 -0.16 -3.30 32.53
CA LEU A 514 -0.11 -3.61 33.95
C LEU A 514 1.26 -3.17 34.42
N ASP A 515 1.29 -2.16 35.30
CA ASP A 515 2.53 -1.60 35.84
C ASP A 515 3.50 -2.75 36.11
N PRO A 516 4.73 -2.72 35.56
CA PRO A 516 5.67 -3.81 35.75
C PRO A 516 5.79 -4.06 37.25
N ILE A 517 5.44 -5.29 37.65
CA ILE A 517 5.50 -5.76 39.04
C ILE A 517 6.82 -5.24 39.61
N ALA A 518 6.74 -4.30 40.55
CA ALA A 518 7.92 -3.66 41.13
C ALA A 518 8.87 -4.76 41.61
N GLU A 519 9.99 -4.94 40.91
CA GLU A 519 10.99 -5.93 41.30
C GLU A 519 11.38 -5.63 42.74
N VAL A 520 11.25 -6.62 43.62
CA VAL A 520 11.63 -6.51 45.02
C VAL A 520 13.07 -6.00 45.08
N PRO A 521 13.37 -4.88 45.76
CA PRO A 521 14.69 -4.27 45.72
C PRO A 521 15.74 -5.26 46.23
N GLN A 522 16.51 -5.85 45.31
CA GLN A 522 17.65 -6.68 45.65
C GLN A 522 18.85 -5.79 45.93
N ARG A 523 19.38 -5.90 47.16
CA ARG A 523 20.59 -5.22 47.61
C ARG A 523 21.78 -5.55 46.69
N ARG A 524 22.53 -4.53 46.25
CA ARG A 524 23.55 -4.65 45.19
C ARG A 524 24.99 -4.69 45.69
N ALA A 525 25.20 -4.39 46.97
CA ALA A 525 26.47 -4.55 47.66
C ALA A 525 26.25 -5.11 49.07
N SER A 526 27.24 -5.83 49.61
CA SER A 526 27.17 -6.32 50.99
C SER A 526 27.16 -5.16 51.99
N VAL A 527 26.66 -5.41 53.20
CA VAL A 527 26.62 -4.41 54.27
C VAL A 527 28.04 -3.92 54.62
N GLU A 528 29.05 -4.79 54.53
CA GLU A 528 30.45 -4.39 54.75
C GLU A 528 30.92 -3.38 53.70
N LYS A 529 30.63 -3.60 52.41
CA LYS A 529 31.01 -2.67 51.34
C LYS A 529 30.28 -1.33 51.40
N GLU A 530 29.03 -1.34 51.85
CA GLU A 530 28.29 -0.10 52.10
C GLU A 530 28.93 0.69 53.25
N HIS A 531 29.41 0.00 54.29
CA HIS A 531 30.14 0.62 55.39
C HIS A 531 31.51 1.16 54.94
N GLU A 532 32.26 0.40 54.14
CA GLU A 532 33.51 0.85 53.52
C GLU A 532 33.31 2.09 52.65
N PHE A 533 32.21 2.15 51.87
CA PHE A 533 31.86 3.34 51.09
C PHE A 533 31.58 4.54 52.00
N LYS A 534 30.79 4.39 53.07
CA LYS A 534 30.48 5.48 54.00
C LYS A 534 31.73 6.02 54.70
N GLN A 535 32.66 5.14 55.07
CA GLN A 535 33.94 5.55 55.66
C GLN A 535 34.79 6.34 54.65
N ALA A 536 34.94 5.82 53.42
CA ALA A 536 35.67 6.51 52.36
C ALA A 536 35.01 7.85 51.98
N TYR A 537 33.67 7.91 51.97
CA TYR A 537 32.92 9.13 51.68
C TYR A 537 33.06 10.18 52.80
N ALA A 538 33.03 9.75 54.07
CA ALA A 538 33.27 10.63 55.21
C ALA A 538 34.69 11.21 55.18
N GLN A 539 35.69 10.39 54.83
CA GLN A 539 37.06 10.85 54.62
C GLN A 539 37.13 11.86 53.45
N ALA A 540 36.46 11.59 52.32
CA ALA A 540 36.36 12.53 51.20
C ALA A 540 35.75 13.88 51.61
N ARG A 541 34.73 13.89 52.49
CA ARG A 541 34.11 15.13 53.02
C ARG A 541 35.03 15.97 53.89
N THR A 542 36.07 15.40 54.49
CA THR A 542 37.05 16.18 55.27
C THR A 542 38.05 16.95 54.43
N ILE A 543 38.16 16.63 53.13
CA ILE A 543 39.13 17.23 52.22
C ILE A 543 38.58 18.56 51.67
N GLU A 544 39.34 19.64 51.84
CA GLU A 544 38.93 21.02 51.50
C GLU A 544 38.57 21.19 50.02
N THR A 545 39.29 20.51 49.12
CA THR A 545 39.00 20.54 47.67
C THR A 545 37.66 19.90 47.30
N PHE A 546 37.17 18.95 48.10
CA PHE A 546 35.85 18.35 47.90
C PHE A 546 34.74 19.23 48.47
N LYS A 547 34.96 19.84 49.65
CA LYS A 547 34.05 20.86 50.22
C LYS A 547 33.87 22.08 49.32
N ASN A 548 34.91 22.47 48.59
CA ASN A 548 34.84 23.58 47.65
C ASN A 548 34.16 23.21 46.31
N ALA A 549 34.03 21.90 46.01
CA ALA A 549 33.47 21.42 44.74
C ALA A 549 31.97 21.07 44.80
N LEU A 550 31.43 20.85 46.01
CA LEU A 550 30.02 20.55 46.25
C LEU A 550 29.54 21.28 47.49
N SER A 551 28.34 21.86 47.44
CA SER A 551 27.68 22.35 48.66
C SER A 551 27.30 21.19 49.60
N ASP A 552 27.06 21.48 50.89
CA ASP A 552 26.72 20.44 51.88
C ASP A 552 25.44 19.66 51.51
N ASP A 553 24.43 20.34 50.94
CA ASP A 553 23.20 19.72 50.44
C ASP A 553 23.46 18.78 49.25
N GLU A 554 24.32 19.19 48.31
CA GLU A 554 24.68 18.36 47.16
C GLU A 554 25.52 17.15 47.58
N ALA A 555 26.42 17.32 48.55
CA ALA A 555 27.19 16.23 49.13
C ALA A 555 26.29 15.22 49.86
N GLN A 556 25.28 15.68 50.60
CA GLN A 556 24.34 14.78 51.27
C GLN A 556 23.45 14.02 50.27
N LYS A 557 22.99 14.69 49.21
CA LYS A 557 22.20 14.07 48.14
C LYS A 557 23.01 13.05 47.33
N LEU A 558 24.29 13.33 47.07
CA LEU A 558 25.21 12.39 46.42
C LEU A 558 25.43 11.15 47.27
N GLU A 559 25.61 11.32 48.59
CA GLU A 559 25.74 10.21 49.54
C GLU A 559 24.49 9.33 49.57
N GLN A 560 23.30 9.94 49.66
CA GLN A 560 22.02 9.23 49.65
C GLN A 560 21.80 8.46 48.34
N THR A 561 22.13 9.07 47.21
CA THR A 561 22.01 8.44 45.89
C THR A 561 22.94 7.23 45.78
N CYS A 562 24.21 7.37 46.18
CA CYS A 562 25.18 6.27 46.17
C CYS A 562 24.78 5.14 47.14
N CYS A 563 24.35 5.48 48.36
CA CYS A 563 23.87 4.47 49.33
C CYS A 563 22.59 3.78 48.85
N GLY A 564 21.67 4.51 48.20
CA GLY A 564 20.46 3.94 47.61
C GLY A 564 20.75 2.96 46.47
N ILE A 565 21.77 3.25 45.65
CA ILE A 565 22.25 2.31 44.61
C ILE A 565 22.84 1.05 45.26
N LEU A 566 23.65 1.18 46.32
CA LEU A 566 24.23 0.05 47.05
C LEU A 566 23.15 -0.81 47.73
N ALA A 567 22.13 -0.17 48.30
CA ALA A 567 21.00 -0.81 48.95
C ALA A 567 19.99 -1.42 47.97
N GLY A 568 20.10 -1.12 46.67
CA GLY A 568 19.17 -1.58 45.63
C GLY A 568 17.82 -0.85 45.63
N THR A 569 17.69 0.24 46.38
CA THR A 569 16.47 1.08 46.46
C THR A 569 16.43 2.16 45.38
N VAL A 570 17.55 2.39 44.69
CA VAL A 570 17.66 3.28 43.53
C VAL A 570 18.13 2.47 42.31
N ASN A 571 17.58 2.78 41.13
CA ASN A 571 17.95 2.11 39.88
C ASN A 571 19.45 2.24 39.56
N ALA A 572 19.99 1.27 38.81
CA ALA A 572 21.40 1.32 38.42
C ALA A 572 21.54 2.41 37.36
N PRO A 573 22.44 3.38 37.54
CA PRO A 573 22.70 4.37 36.51
C PRO A 573 23.29 3.69 35.27
N ASP A 574 22.92 4.19 34.09
CA ASP A 574 23.54 3.78 32.83
C ASP A 574 25.02 4.24 32.75
N THR A 575 25.71 3.94 31.64
CA THR A 575 27.13 4.28 31.50
C THR A 575 27.39 5.80 31.56
N LYS A 576 26.45 6.61 31.05
CA LYS A 576 26.55 8.07 31.01
C LYS A 576 26.24 8.66 32.39
N GLU A 577 25.16 8.21 33.03
CA GLU A 577 24.75 8.60 34.37
C GLU A 577 25.79 8.23 35.42
N ARG A 578 26.39 7.04 35.32
CA ARG A 578 27.49 6.61 36.20
C ARG A 578 28.71 7.53 36.06
N GLY A 579 29.03 7.96 34.85
CA GLY A 579 30.09 8.93 34.60
C GLY A 579 29.84 10.28 35.28
N GLN A 580 28.58 10.73 35.31
CA GLN A 580 28.18 11.95 36.00
C GLN A 580 28.21 11.78 37.52
N LEU A 581 27.72 10.65 38.04
CA LEU A 581 27.73 10.33 39.47
C LEU A 581 29.16 10.28 40.04
N LEU A 582 30.12 9.78 39.27
CA LEU A 582 31.52 9.65 39.70
C LEU A 582 32.37 10.90 39.46
N LYS A 583 31.85 11.89 38.73
CA LYS A 583 32.57 13.13 38.37
C LYS A 583 33.08 13.91 39.59
N PRO A 584 32.31 14.08 40.68
CA PRO A 584 32.80 14.84 41.86
C PRO A 584 34.01 14.19 42.53
N PHE A 585 34.11 12.86 42.50
CA PHE A 585 35.25 12.14 43.06
C PHE A 585 36.50 12.21 42.18
N ALA A 586 36.39 12.59 40.90
CA ALA A 586 37.52 12.63 39.98
C ALA A 586 38.62 13.63 40.40
N ILE A 587 38.30 14.58 41.27
CA ILE A 587 39.23 15.52 41.90
C ILE A 587 40.32 14.76 42.68
N PHE A 588 39.96 13.63 43.30
CA PHE A 588 40.87 12.78 44.08
C PHE A 588 41.89 12.00 43.24
N LYS A 589 41.73 11.94 41.90
CA LYS A 589 42.70 11.24 41.02
C LYS A 589 44.14 11.73 41.18
N LYS A 590 44.32 13.00 41.53
CA LYS A 590 45.63 13.64 41.67
C LYS A 590 46.04 13.89 43.13
N THR A 591 45.08 13.99 44.06
CA THR A 591 45.32 14.36 45.46
C THR A 591 45.33 13.17 46.42
N ASP A 592 44.44 12.19 46.25
CA ASP A 592 44.45 10.92 47.00
C ASP A 592 43.89 9.80 46.12
N ARG A 593 44.81 9.20 45.36
CA ARG A 593 44.48 8.17 44.37
C ARG A 593 43.88 6.92 45.03
N SER A 594 44.28 6.60 46.25
CA SER A 594 43.78 5.40 46.95
C SER A 594 42.29 5.54 47.30
N LEU A 595 41.91 6.72 47.79
CA LEU A 595 40.52 7.06 48.13
C LEU A 595 39.63 7.07 46.89
N TYR A 596 40.12 7.63 45.79
CA TYR A 596 39.44 7.62 44.49
C TYR A 596 39.18 6.19 44.00
N GLU A 597 40.23 5.35 43.98
CA GLU A 597 40.14 3.98 43.51
C GLU A 597 39.19 3.14 44.38
N GLN A 598 39.17 3.36 45.70
CA GLN A 598 38.26 2.68 46.61
C GLN A 598 36.78 3.03 46.34
N ILE A 599 36.44 4.32 46.26
CA ILE A 599 35.06 4.78 46.02
C ILE A 599 34.58 4.30 44.64
N VAL A 600 35.40 4.47 43.60
CA VAL A 600 35.04 4.06 42.24
C VAL A 600 34.90 2.55 42.14
N LYS A 601 35.78 1.77 42.78
CA LYS A 601 35.70 0.30 42.75
C LYS A 601 34.40 -0.21 43.36
N ILE A 602 33.99 0.33 44.51
CA ILE A 602 32.73 -0.06 45.17
C ILE A 602 31.54 0.30 44.29
N MET A 603 31.50 1.53 43.75
CA MET A 603 30.39 1.99 42.91
C MET A 603 30.34 1.30 41.55
N VAL A 604 31.47 0.99 40.93
CA VAL A 604 31.51 0.21 39.68
C VAL A 604 30.98 -1.18 39.94
N GLN A 605 31.43 -1.87 40.99
CA GLN A 605 30.95 -3.21 41.32
C GLN A 605 29.44 -3.27 41.60
N ALA A 606 28.88 -2.26 42.26
CA ALA A 606 27.45 -2.18 42.54
C ALA A 606 26.57 -1.78 41.33
N THR A 607 27.18 -1.23 40.28
CA THR A 607 26.48 -0.76 39.07
C THR A 607 26.72 -1.66 37.85
N THR A 608 27.76 -2.48 37.86
CA THR A 608 27.93 -3.56 36.87
C THR A 608 27.06 -4.75 37.23
N ARG A 609 26.20 -5.17 36.30
CA ARG A 609 25.53 -6.48 36.39
C ARG A 609 26.58 -7.58 36.61
N PRO A 610 26.33 -8.60 37.45
CA PRO A 610 27.20 -9.78 37.47
C PRO A 610 27.34 -10.28 36.04
N SER A 611 28.58 -10.43 35.56
CA SER A 611 28.80 -10.96 34.22
C SER A 611 28.32 -12.40 34.25
N THR A 612 27.23 -12.68 33.54
CA THR A 612 26.86 -14.05 33.20
C THR A 612 28.11 -14.73 32.64
N THR A 613 28.46 -15.87 33.21
CA THR A 613 29.62 -16.64 32.74
C THR A 613 29.39 -17.03 31.27
N GLU A 614 30.45 -17.28 30.51
CA GLU A 614 30.28 -17.68 29.10
C GLU A 614 29.42 -18.96 28.99
N GLU A 615 29.51 -19.85 29.98
CA GLU A 615 28.68 -21.04 30.12
C GLU A 615 27.19 -20.70 30.31
N GLU A 616 26.86 -19.76 31.21
CA GLU A 616 25.47 -19.29 31.39
C GLU A 616 24.91 -18.59 30.14
N ARG A 617 25.76 -17.87 29.38
CA ARG A 617 25.36 -17.25 28.11
C ARG A 617 25.12 -18.28 27.02
N VAL A 618 25.96 -19.30 26.94
CA VAL A 618 25.79 -20.43 26.00
C VAL A 618 24.54 -21.23 26.37
N GLU A 619 24.29 -21.47 27.65
CA GLU A 619 23.11 -22.19 28.13
C GLU A 619 21.82 -21.38 27.93
N ALA A 620 21.83 -20.07 28.20
CA ALA A 620 20.70 -19.19 27.90
C ALA A 620 20.44 -19.10 26.39
N ARG A 621 21.49 -19.07 25.55
CA ARG A 621 21.34 -19.14 24.08
C ARG A 621 20.76 -20.47 23.64
N LYS A 622 21.21 -21.60 24.20
CA LYS A 622 20.62 -22.93 23.92
C LYS A 622 19.15 -22.97 24.31
N LYS A 623 18.78 -22.53 25.52
CA LYS A 623 17.39 -22.44 25.96
C LYS A 623 16.54 -21.53 25.08
N LEU A 624 17.08 -20.40 24.62
CA LEU A 624 16.39 -19.51 23.68
C LEU A 624 16.19 -20.16 22.30
N VAL A 625 17.21 -20.86 21.78
CA VAL A 625 17.10 -21.60 20.51
C VAL A 625 16.09 -22.74 20.62
N GLU A 626 16.09 -23.46 21.75
CA GLU A 626 15.18 -24.58 21.99
C GLU A 626 13.75 -24.09 22.22
N ALA A 627 13.55 -23.01 22.98
CA ALA A 627 12.26 -22.35 23.10
C ALA A 627 11.76 -21.78 21.75
N ALA A 628 12.65 -21.25 20.91
CA ALA A 628 12.30 -20.80 19.57
C ALA A 628 11.90 -21.98 18.66
N LYS A 629 12.62 -23.11 18.72
CA LYS A 629 12.25 -24.35 18.02
C LYS A 629 10.90 -24.88 18.49
N GLN A 630 10.66 -24.91 19.79
CA GLN A 630 9.39 -25.36 20.33
C GLN A 630 8.24 -24.46 19.88
N ARG A 631 8.40 -23.12 19.91
CA ARG A 631 7.41 -22.18 19.38
C ARG A 631 7.12 -22.39 17.90
N LEU A 632 8.14 -22.75 17.10
CA LEU A 632 7.95 -23.07 15.69
C LEU A 632 7.17 -24.37 15.50
N ILE A 633 7.48 -25.42 16.27
CA ILE A 633 6.75 -26.69 16.24
C ILE A 633 5.30 -26.50 16.69
N ASP A 634 5.08 -25.78 17.79
CA ASP A 634 3.74 -25.47 18.30
C ASP A 634 2.93 -24.65 17.29
N LYS A 635 3.58 -23.73 16.57
CA LYS A 635 2.97 -23.00 15.46
C LYS A 635 2.63 -23.95 14.32
N GLU A 636 3.58 -24.75 13.86
CA GLU A 636 3.44 -25.72 12.76
C GLU A 636 2.25 -26.68 12.98
N ASN A 637 2.08 -27.16 14.23
CA ASN A 637 1.02 -28.07 14.63
C ASN A 637 -0.38 -27.42 14.65
N ARG A 638 -0.46 -26.08 14.75
CA ARG A 638 -1.73 -25.34 14.68
C ARG A 638 -2.15 -25.02 13.25
N LEU A 639 -1.23 -25.10 12.29
CA LEU A 639 -1.47 -24.71 10.90
C LEU A 639 -2.20 -25.82 10.14
N THR A 640 -3.30 -25.46 9.49
CA THR A 640 -4.18 -26.34 8.70
C THR A 640 -4.26 -25.85 7.25
N GLY A 641 -4.42 -26.78 6.30
CA GLY A 641 -4.47 -26.48 4.87
C GLY A 641 -3.12 -26.03 4.27
N LEU A 642 -3.17 -25.56 3.02
CA LEU A 642 -2.01 -25.11 2.23
C LEU A 642 -0.85 -26.13 2.22
N THR A 643 -1.17 -27.42 2.22
CA THR A 643 -0.20 -28.50 2.46
C THR A 643 0.84 -28.55 1.35
N THR A 644 0.41 -28.41 0.10
CA THR A 644 1.32 -28.45 -1.05
C THR A 644 2.19 -27.20 -1.11
N ILE A 645 1.60 -26.01 -0.91
CA ILE A 645 2.33 -24.74 -0.84
C ILE A 645 3.36 -24.75 0.29
N ARG A 646 3.00 -25.20 1.50
CA ARG A 646 3.93 -25.28 2.65
C ARG A 646 5.08 -26.23 2.37
N ALA A 647 4.80 -27.40 1.78
CA ALA A 647 5.84 -28.35 1.40
C ALA A 647 6.80 -27.77 0.34
N LEU A 648 6.28 -27.07 -0.67
CA LEU A 648 7.09 -26.39 -1.68
C LEU A 648 7.98 -25.31 -1.05
N VAL A 649 7.43 -24.45 -0.20
CA VAL A 649 8.20 -23.40 0.48
C VAL A 649 9.31 -23.99 1.35
N ALA A 650 9.03 -25.11 2.05
CA ALA A 650 10.04 -25.81 2.84
C ALA A 650 11.18 -26.37 1.97
N GLN A 651 10.87 -26.88 0.77
CA GLN A 651 11.87 -27.31 -0.21
C GLN A 651 12.70 -26.12 -0.73
N MET A 652 12.06 -25.02 -1.08
CA MET A 652 12.72 -23.84 -1.64
C MET A 652 13.61 -23.09 -0.64
N LYS A 653 13.35 -23.25 0.66
CA LYS A 653 14.18 -22.69 1.75
C LYS A 653 15.45 -23.51 2.05
N GLN A 654 15.63 -24.66 1.41
CA GLN A 654 16.83 -25.47 1.60
C GLN A 654 18.08 -24.73 1.10
N THR A 655 19.26 -25.15 1.59
CA THR A 655 20.52 -24.49 1.25
C THR A 655 20.77 -24.59 -0.26
N PRO A 656 21.02 -23.45 -0.95
CA PRO A 656 21.23 -23.44 -2.39
C PRO A 656 22.45 -24.26 -2.80
N GLU A 657 22.28 -25.17 -3.75
CA GLU A 657 23.42 -25.76 -4.45
C GLU A 657 23.98 -24.76 -5.46
N ARG A 658 25.31 -24.58 -5.46
CA ARG A 658 25.99 -23.60 -6.33
C ARG A 658 25.71 -23.82 -7.82
N GLN A 659 25.46 -25.05 -8.23
CA GLN A 659 25.19 -25.38 -9.63
C GLN A 659 23.86 -24.82 -10.15
N HIS A 660 22.87 -24.65 -9.26
CA HIS A 660 21.54 -24.15 -9.59
C HIS A 660 21.43 -22.62 -9.52
N GLN A 661 22.46 -21.94 -9.01
CA GLN A 661 22.51 -20.49 -8.97
C GLN A 661 22.72 -19.86 -10.36
N LEU A 662 22.13 -18.69 -10.57
CA LEU A 662 22.26 -17.93 -11.81
C LEU A 662 23.64 -17.28 -11.93
N ASN A 663 24.47 -17.81 -12.84
CA ASN A 663 25.63 -17.10 -13.35
C ASN A 663 25.22 -16.08 -14.45
N PRO A 664 26.12 -15.19 -14.92
CA PRO A 664 25.76 -14.17 -15.91
C PRO A 664 25.12 -14.72 -17.18
N VAL A 665 25.63 -15.83 -17.71
CA VAL A 665 25.08 -16.48 -18.92
C VAL A 665 23.67 -17.04 -18.66
N LYS A 666 23.49 -17.76 -17.55
CA LYS A 666 22.18 -18.32 -17.15
C LYS A 666 21.15 -17.21 -16.91
N ARG A 667 21.56 -16.08 -16.34
CA ARG A 667 20.68 -14.92 -16.10
C ARG A 667 20.17 -14.32 -17.42
N ILE A 668 21.07 -14.07 -18.38
CA ILE A 668 20.66 -13.56 -19.70
C ILE A 668 19.79 -14.59 -20.43
N ALA A 669 20.12 -15.89 -20.31
CA ALA A 669 19.31 -16.95 -20.90
C ALA A 669 17.88 -16.96 -20.34
N ALA A 670 17.70 -16.78 -19.03
CA ALA A 670 16.38 -16.66 -18.41
C ALA A 670 15.60 -15.43 -18.93
N THR A 671 16.26 -14.28 -19.09
CA THR A 671 15.65 -13.08 -19.67
C THR A 671 15.20 -13.29 -21.13
N VAL A 672 16.05 -13.94 -21.93
CA VAL A 672 15.75 -14.28 -23.34
C VAL A 672 14.61 -15.29 -23.43
N GLU A 673 14.58 -16.28 -22.53
CA GLU A 673 13.51 -17.26 -22.42
C GLU A 673 12.16 -16.59 -22.15
N ALA A 674 12.10 -15.70 -21.15
CA ALA A 674 10.89 -14.96 -20.82
C ALA A 674 10.38 -14.11 -21.99
N ALA A 675 11.27 -13.39 -22.70
CA ALA A 675 10.91 -12.61 -23.89
C ALA A 675 10.37 -13.50 -25.03
N ASN A 676 10.99 -14.67 -25.24
CA ASN A 676 10.54 -15.64 -26.23
C ASN A 676 9.19 -16.25 -25.87
N ASN A 677 8.90 -16.46 -24.58
CA ASN A 677 7.59 -16.92 -24.12
C ASN A 677 6.50 -15.88 -24.43
N ILE A 678 6.75 -14.59 -24.19
CA ILE A 678 5.81 -13.50 -24.57
C ILE A 678 5.52 -13.57 -26.07
N LYS A 679 6.58 -13.63 -26.90
CA LYS A 679 6.43 -13.73 -28.36
C LYS A 679 5.62 -14.97 -28.77
N ARG A 680 5.98 -16.14 -28.24
CA ARG A 680 5.32 -17.43 -28.52
C ARG A 680 3.84 -17.39 -28.18
N PHE A 681 3.47 -16.84 -27.02
CA PHE A 681 2.08 -16.78 -26.58
C PHE A 681 1.24 -15.83 -27.42
N LEU A 682 1.79 -14.69 -27.86
CA LEU A 682 1.11 -13.80 -28.80
C LEU A 682 0.94 -14.41 -30.19
N ILE A 683 1.87 -15.27 -30.63
CA ILE A 683 1.70 -16.05 -31.87
C ILE A 683 0.60 -17.10 -31.71
N GLN A 684 0.59 -17.83 -30.60
CA GLN A 684 -0.44 -18.84 -30.31
C GLN A 684 -1.84 -18.22 -30.24
N ALA A 685 -1.94 -16.99 -29.74
CA ALA A 685 -3.18 -16.22 -29.71
C ALA A 685 -3.58 -15.60 -31.06
N GLY A 686 -2.74 -15.76 -32.09
CA GLY A 686 -2.99 -15.25 -33.44
C GLY A 686 -2.69 -13.77 -33.66
N TYR A 687 -2.21 -13.04 -32.66
CA TYR A 687 -1.92 -11.61 -32.78
C TYR A 687 -0.63 -11.31 -33.56
N LEU A 688 0.40 -12.15 -33.40
CA LEU A 688 1.65 -12.07 -34.15
C LEU A 688 1.70 -13.16 -35.22
N ASN A 689 2.18 -12.79 -36.40
CA ASN A 689 2.48 -13.71 -37.50
C ASN A 689 4.00 -13.75 -37.78
N HIS A 690 4.58 -14.95 -37.88
CA HIS A 690 6.00 -15.12 -38.19
C HIS A 690 6.42 -14.56 -39.55
N ASP A 691 5.48 -14.50 -40.50
CA ASP A 691 5.76 -14.13 -41.89
C ASP A 691 5.72 -12.62 -42.14
N LEU A 692 5.34 -11.82 -41.12
CA LEU A 692 5.22 -10.37 -41.23
C LEU A 692 6.31 -9.66 -40.42
N SER A 693 6.86 -8.58 -40.99
CA SER A 693 7.98 -7.82 -40.42
C SER A 693 7.53 -6.59 -39.61
N HIS A 694 6.34 -6.62 -39.01
CA HIS A 694 5.87 -5.51 -38.16
C HIS A 694 6.59 -5.53 -36.80
N THR A 695 7.03 -4.36 -36.32
CA THR A 695 7.82 -4.22 -35.08
C THR A 695 7.17 -3.31 -34.03
N THR A 696 6.06 -2.65 -34.37
CA THR A 696 5.34 -1.73 -33.48
C THR A 696 3.91 -2.21 -33.25
N MET A 697 3.34 -1.84 -32.09
CA MET A 697 1.96 -2.19 -31.74
C MET A 697 0.98 -1.65 -32.79
N ASP A 698 1.08 -0.37 -33.15
CA ASP A 698 0.22 0.26 -34.17
C ASP A 698 0.22 -0.46 -35.53
N ALA A 699 1.37 -1.00 -35.95
CA ALA A 699 1.46 -1.73 -37.21
C ALA A 699 0.75 -3.09 -37.12
N TRP A 700 0.92 -3.79 -36.00
CA TRP A 700 0.21 -5.05 -35.72
C TRP A 700 -1.30 -4.83 -35.56
N ASP A 701 -1.72 -3.83 -34.79
CA ASP A 701 -3.13 -3.50 -34.59
C ASP A 701 -3.82 -3.15 -35.91
N LYS A 702 -3.18 -2.34 -36.77
CA LYS A 702 -3.72 -2.03 -38.11
C LYS A 702 -3.85 -3.27 -38.99
N TYR A 703 -2.86 -4.16 -38.97
CA TYR A 703 -2.93 -5.43 -39.70
C TYR A 703 -4.09 -6.29 -39.19
N ASN A 704 -4.16 -6.50 -37.87
CA ASN A 704 -5.19 -7.33 -37.24
C ASN A 704 -6.59 -6.78 -37.49
N GLN A 705 -6.79 -5.47 -37.37
CA GLN A 705 -8.05 -4.81 -37.73
C GLN A 705 -8.38 -5.02 -39.21
N GLY A 706 -7.39 -4.95 -40.11
CA GLY A 706 -7.55 -5.21 -41.54
C GLY A 706 -7.96 -6.65 -41.89
N VAL A 707 -7.69 -7.62 -41.01
CA VAL A 707 -8.12 -9.03 -41.15
C VAL A 707 -9.28 -9.40 -40.21
N ASN A 708 -10.03 -8.40 -39.70
CA ASN A 708 -11.14 -8.57 -38.75
C ASN A 708 -10.76 -9.30 -37.44
N GLN A 709 -9.51 -9.15 -37.00
CA GLN A 709 -9.03 -9.56 -35.69
C GLN A 709 -8.97 -8.37 -34.72
N LYS A 710 -8.90 -8.67 -33.42
CA LYS A 710 -8.89 -7.67 -32.35
C LYS A 710 -7.51 -7.02 -32.24
N ASP A 711 -7.49 -5.74 -31.85
CA ASP A 711 -6.27 -5.10 -31.38
C ASP A 711 -5.77 -5.76 -30.08
N LEU A 712 -4.51 -5.50 -29.73
CA LEU A 712 -3.86 -6.17 -28.60
C LEU A 712 -4.57 -5.90 -27.28
N VAL A 713 -5.00 -4.66 -27.04
CA VAL A 713 -5.66 -4.28 -25.79
C VAL A 713 -6.97 -5.04 -25.63
N SER A 714 -7.80 -5.07 -26.68
CA SER A 714 -9.07 -5.78 -26.70
C SER A 714 -8.87 -7.30 -26.55
N LEU A 715 -7.84 -7.86 -27.18
CA LEU A 715 -7.49 -9.28 -27.03
C LEU A 715 -7.12 -9.63 -25.58
N LEU A 716 -6.30 -8.81 -24.92
CA LEU A 716 -5.85 -9.06 -23.54
C LEU A 716 -6.96 -8.86 -22.51
N GLN A 717 -7.92 -7.98 -22.79
CA GLN A 717 -9.09 -7.80 -21.94
C GLN A 717 -9.98 -9.04 -21.91
N GLU A 718 -10.17 -9.68 -23.06
CA GLU A 718 -11.04 -10.85 -23.16
C GLU A 718 -10.35 -12.17 -22.81
N ASN A 719 -9.04 -12.25 -23.03
CA ASN A 719 -8.25 -13.44 -22.75
C ASN A 719 -7.37 -13.25 -21.51
N HIS A 720 -7.96 -13.43 -20.34
CA HIS A 720 -7.27 -13.26 -19.06
C HIS A 720 -6.10 -14.23 -18.86
N VAL A 721 -6.20 -15.47 -19.36
CA VAL A 721 -5.10 -16.46 -19.29
C VAL A 721 -3.89 -15.97 -20.07
N LEU A 722 -4.11 -15.45 -21.28
CA LEU A 722 -3.04 -14.82 -22.07
C LEU A 722 -2.46 -13.62 -21.33
N ASN A 723 -3.31 -12.69 -20.87
CA ASN A 723 -2.84 -11.49 -20.16
C ASN A 723 -1.97 -11.84 -18.94
N ASP A 724 -2.42 -12.75 -18.08
CA ASP A 724 -1.69 -13.18 -16.90
C ASP A 724 -0.36 -13.87 -17.26
N ALA A 725 -0.35 -14.72 -18.29
CA ALA A 725 0.88 -15.36 -18.76
C ALA A 725 1.89 -14.34 -19.30
N LEU A 726 1.43 -13.32 -20.04
CA LEU A 726 2.30 -12.26 -20.54
C LEU A 726 2.84 -11.38 -19.41
N GLU A 727 2.01 -10.97 -18.45
CA GLU A 727 2.42 -10.20 -17.28
C GLU A 727 3.46 -10.96 -16.44
N TYR A 728 3.27 -12.27 -16.21
CA TYR A 728 4.26 -13.10 -15.52
C TYR A 728 5.62 -13.06 -16.22
N ASN A 729 5.66 -13.36 -17.51
CA ASN A 729 6.93 -13.37 -18.26
C ASN A 729 7.57 -11.98 -18.35
N ALA A 730 6.76 -10.93 -18.49
CA ALA A 730 7.26 -9.55 -18.45
C ALA A 730 7.89 -9.24 -17.09
N GLY A 731 7.24 -9.60 -15.98
CA GLY A 731 7.81 -9.47 -14.62
C GLY A 731 9.16 -10.17 -14.49
N GLN A 732 9.24 -11.46 -14.88
CA GLN A 732 10.49 -12.23 -14.81
C GLN A 732 11.62 -11.63 -15.66
N LEU A 733 11.29 -11.18 -16.87
CA LEU A 733 12.22 -10.51 -17.76
C LEU A 733 12.79 -9.26 -17.08
N LEU A 734 11.92 -8.36 -16.62
CA LEU A 734 12.27 -7.08 -16.03
C LEU A 734 13.08 -7.22 -14.74
N GLN A 735 12.79 -8.25 -13.93
CA GLN A 735 13.53 -8.58 -12.71
C GLN A 735 15.03 -8.76 -12.97
N HIS A 736 15.39 -9.53 -14.01
CA HIS A 736 16.79 -9.83 -14.33
C HIS A 736 17.56 -8.63 -14.90
N LEU A 737 16.87 -7.67 -15.52
CA LEU A 737 17.51 -6.52 -16.19
C LEU A 737 18.31 -5.64 -15.24
N GLU A 738 17.91 -5.56 -13.96
CA GLU A 738 18.63 -4.77 -12.94
C GLU A 738 20.09 -5.20 -12.81
N THR A 739 20.34 -6.51 -12.82
CA THR A 739 21.71 -7.05 -12.76
C THR A 739 22.40 -6.96 -14.11
N ILE A 740 21.69 -7.28 -15.21
CA ILE A 740 22.27 -7.31 -16.56
C ILE A 740 22.77 -5.92 -16.98
N ARG A 741 22.08 -4.86 -16.57
CA ARG A 741 22.52 -3.47 -16.76
C ARG A 741 23.94 -3.21 -16.23
N GLY A 742 24.39 -3.93 -15.21
CA GLY A 742 25.73 -3.81 -14.65
C GLY A 742 26.83 -4.53 -15.46
N TYR A 743 26.48 -5.26 -16.52
CA TYR A 743 27.45 -5.97 -17.37
C TYR A 743 28.06 -5.00 -18.38
N LYS A 744 29.37 -5.11 -18.61
CA LYS A 744 30.08 -4.26 -19.58
C LYS A 744 29.57 -4.50 -21.00
N GLU A 745 29.20 -5.75 -21.29
CA GLU A 745 28.62 -6.20 -22.54
C GLU A 745 27.25 -5.55 -22.81
N ALA A 746 26.57 -4.99 -21.80
CA ALA A 746 25.29 -4.31 -21.97
C ALA A 746 25.42 -2.79 -22.24
N ASP A 747 26.63 -2.22 -22.27
CA ASP A 747 26.86 -0.77 -22.36
C ASP A 747 26.30 -0.09 -23.61
N PHE A 748 26.10 -0.86 -24.70
CA PHE A 748 25.53 -0.38 -25.96
C PHE A 748 23.99 -0.36 -25.96
N CYS A 749 23.35 -1.10 -25.04
CA CYS A 749 21.91 -1.29 -25.02
C CYS A 749 21.21 -0.04 -24.45
N GLN A 750 20.60 0.76 -25.34
CA GLN A 750 19.96 2.03 -24.98
C GLN A 750 18.88 1.88 -23.90
N PRO A 751 17.93 0.91 -23.99
CA PRO A 751 16.90 0.73 -22.96
C PRO A 751 17.47 0.49 -21.55
N LEU A 752 18.61 -0.22 -21.44
CA LEU A 752 19.24 -0.51 -20.15
C LEU A 752 20.05 0.65 -19.59
N LYS A 753 20.50 1.58 -20.45
CA LYS A 753 21.39 2.67 -20.06
C LYS A 753 20.65 3.98 -19.77
N HIS A 754 19.71 4.35 -20.65
CA HIS A 754 19.04 5.66 -20.61
C HIS A 754 17.58 5.57 -20.16
N ASP A 755 16.87 4.46 -20.43
CA ASP A 755 15.43 4.32 -20.15
C ASP A 755 15.11 3.39 -18.96
N TYR A 756 16.12 3.00 -18.18
CA TYR A 756 15.98 2.00 -17.13
C TYR A 756 14.94 2.38 -16.05
N GLU A 757 14.77 3.65 -15.73
CA GLU A 757 13.78 4.08 -14.72
C GLU A 757 12.34 3.83 -15.20
N ALA A 758 12.07 3.95 -16.50
CA ALA A 758 10.77 3.58 -17.08
C ALA A 758 10.54 2.07 -17.00
N ILE A 759 11.57 1.26 -17.28
CA ILE A 759 11.56 -0.20 -17.15
C ILE A 759 11.30 -0.62 -15.69
N ARG A 760 11.98 0.04 -14.73
CA ARG A 760 11.78 -0.18 -13.28
C ARG A 760 10.35 0.18 -12.86
N SER A 761 9.83 1.30 -13.36
CA SER A 761 8.46 1.74 -13.08
C SER A 761 7.42 0.77 -13.63
N LEU A 762 7.63 0.26 -14.85
CA LEU A 762 6.77 -0.77 -15.45
C LEU A 762 6.79 -2.07 -14.62
N ARG A 763 7.96 -2.52 -14.18
CA ARG A 763 8.08 -3.71 -13.30
C ARG A 763 7.26 -3.53 -12.02
N ASN A 764 7.44 -2.41 -11.33
CA ASN A 764 6.69 -2.10 -10.12
C ASN A 764 5.18 -2.07 -10.40
N TYR A 765 4.76 -1.52 -11.54
CA TYR A 765 3.35 -1.48 -11.94
C TYR A 765 2.77 -2.87 -12.26
N ILE A 766 3.56 -3.76 -12.87
CA ILE A 766 3.16 -5.15 -13.11
C ILE A 766 3.05 -5.89 -11.78
N GLU A 767 4.07 -5.83 -10.92
CA GLU A 767 4.15 -6.59 -9.67
C GLU A 767 3.17 -6.10 -8.60
N HIS A 768 3.07 -4.78 -8.41
CA HIS A 768 2.37 -4.15 -7.27
C HIS A 768 1.16 -3.30 -7.66
N GLY A 769 0.94 -3.04 -8.96
CA GLY A 769 -0.04 -2.04 -9.41
C GLY A 769 0.40 -0.60 -9.11
N HIS A 770 -0.51 0.37 -9.27
CA HIS A 770 -0.25 1.77 -8.95
C HIS A 770 -1.07 2.19 -7.71
N PRO A 771 -0.48 2.71 -6.63
CA PRO A 771 -1.23 3.04 -5.40
C PRO A 771 -2.37 4.05 -5.59
N LEU A 772 -2.23 4.98 -6.54
CA LEU A 772 -3.24 6.01 -6.87
C LEU A 772 -4.25 5.59 -7.96
N ILE A 773 -3.97 4.48 -8.67
CA ILE A 773 -4.90 3.85 -9.61
C ILE A 773 -5.20 2.53 -8.95
N GLU A 774 -6.05 2.58 -7.91
CA GLU A 774 -6.40 1.49 -7.00
C GLU A 774 -5.72 0.20 -7.42
N SER A 775 -4.49 -0.03 -6.96
CA SER A 775 -3.59 -1.10 -7.41
C SER A 775 -4.37 -2.33 -7.90
N TYR A 776 -4.42 -2.55 -9.22
CA TYR A 776 -5.30 -3.48 -9.98
C TYR A 776 -6.55 -2.91 -10.68
N ASP A 777 -6.57 -1.64 -11.07
CA ASP A 777 -7.57 -1.19 -12.04
C ASP A 777 -7.23 -1.69 -13.46
N ASP A 778 -7.71 -2.90 -13.77
CA ASP A 778 -8.65 -3.12 -14.86
C ASP A 778 -9.31 -4.52 -14.81
N LYS A 779 -10.49 -4.53 -14.18
CA LYS A 779 -11.72 -5.21 -14.65
C LYS A 779 -11.65 -6.70 -14.98
N VAL A 780 -11.76 -7.53 -13.93
CA VAL A 780 -12.25 -8.91 -14.10
C VAL A 780 -13.78 -8.95 -14.30
N ASN A 781 -14.53 -7.85 -14.09
CA ASN A 781 -15.94 -7.81 -14.50
C ASN A 781 -16.43 -6.37 -14.83
N THR A 782 -16.90 -6.19 -16.07
CA THR A 782 -17.79 -5.14 -16.65
C THR A 782 -17.20 -3.96 -17.46
N HIS A 783 -17.53 -3.99 -18.76
CA HIS A 783 -17.73 -2.87 -19.71
C HIS A 783 -18.67 -1.81 -19.06
N LEU A 784 -18.53 -0.49 -19.09
CA LEU A 784 -18.01 0.57 -19.98
C LEU A 784 -17.82 1.76 -19.03
N SER A 785 -16.67 2.44 -18.85
CA SER A 785 -16.12 3.49 -19.74
C SER A 785 -14.60 3.71 -19.55
N CYS A 786 -13.93 2.91 -18.72
CA CYS A 786 -12.47 2.95 -18.51
C CYS A 786 -11.74 1.63 -18.82
N ALA A 787 -12.33 0.71 -19.58
CA ALA A 787 -11.74 -0.63 -19.78
C ALA A 787 -10.35 -0.57 -20.47
N GLY A 788 -9.35 -1.20 -19.83
CA GLY A 788 -8.04 -1.51 -20.40
C GLY A 788 -7.01 -0.38 -20.34
N GLN A 789 -7.15 0.59 -19.45
CA GLN A 789 -6.05 1.49 -19.08
C GLN A 789 -4.76 0.74 -18.70
N ARG A 790 -4.84 -0.32 -17.89
CA ARG A 790 -3.69 -1.18 -17.56
C ARG A 790 -3.09 -1.81 -18.80
N GLN A 791 -3.92 -2.44 -19.63
CA GLN A 791 -3.48 -3.04 -20.88
C GLN A 791 -2.94 -2.00 -21.87
N LYS A 792 -3.49 -0.78 -21.93
CA LYS A 792 -2.97 0.33 -22.73
C LYS A 792 -1.57 0.76 -22.28
N ILE A 793 -1.24 0.60 -21.00
CA ILE A 793 0.11 0.86 -20.48
C ILE A 793 1.04 -0.32 -20.76
N ILE A 794 0.59 -1.56 -20.52
CA ILE A 794 1.44 -2.77 -20.59
C ILE A 794 1.67 -3.23 -22.03
N ALA A 795 0.63 -3.24 -22.87
CA ALA A 795 0.67 -3.81 -24.22
C ALA A 795 1.75 -3.19 -25.14
N PRO A 796 1.92 -1.85 -25.20
CA PRO A 796 3.00 -1.26 -25.98
C PRO A 796 4.39 -1.71 -25.50
N GLU A 797 4.56 -1.84 -24.19
CA GLU A 797 5.81 -2.26 -23.58
C GLU A 797 6.12 -3.73 -23.87
N LEU A 798 5.12 -4.63 -23.87
CA LEU A 798 5.30 -6.03 -24.29
C LEU A 798 5.88 -6.13 -25.71
N ILE A 799 5.39 -5.32 -26.64
CA ILE A 799 5.90 -5.28 -28.02
C ILE A 799 7.33 -4.76 -28.06
N LYS A 800 7.67 -3.71 -27.29
CA LYS A 800 9.06 -3.22 -27.16
C LYS A 800 10.00 -4.28 -26.59
N LEU A 801 9.57 -5.05 -25.59
CA LEU A 801 10.37 -6.13 -25.01
C LEU A 801 10.76 -7.19 -26.07
N ILE A 802 9.84 -7.52 -26.99
CA ILE A 802 10.07 -8.52 -28.05
C ILE A 802 10.90 -7.95 -29.21
N PHE A 803 10.59 -6.75 -29.70
CA PHE A 803 11.16 -6.27 -30.97
C PHE A 803 12.32 -5.28 -30.81
N VAL A 804 12.46 -4.65 -29.63
CA VAL A 804 13.56 -3.72 -29.34
C VAL A 804 14.59 -4.38 -28.43
N LEU A 805 14.17 -4.94 -27.29
CA LEU A 805 15.09 -5.41 -26.26
C LEU A 805 15.66 -6.82 -26.53
N LEU A 806 14.82 -7.77 -26.95
CA LEU A 806 15.24 -9.16 -27.19
C LEU A 806 16.42 -9.31 -28.19
N PRO A 807 16.46 -8.60 -29.34
CA PRO A 807 17.61 -8.66 -30.25
C PRO A 807 18.93 -8.22 -29.58
N ASP A 808 18.88 -7.19 -28.74
CA ASP A 808 20.06 -6.71 -28.02
C ASP A 808 20.47 -7.67 -26.90
N LEU A 809 19.51 -8.27 -26.18
CA LEU A 809 19.79 -9.32 -25.20
C LEU A 809 20.50 -10.53 -25.82
N GLN A 810 20.13 -10.91 -27.05
CA GLN A 810 20.80 -12.01 -27.78
C GLN A 810 22.26 -11.66 -28.13
N LYS A 811 22.54 -10.40 -28.50
CA LYS A 811 23.91 -9.93 -28.72
C LYS A 811 24.72 -9.94 -27.42
N ILE A 812 24.14 -9.41 -26.32
CA ILE A 812 24.76 -9.40 -24.99
C ILE A 812 25.09 -10.84 -24.56
N LYS A 813 24.15 -11.78 -24.74
CA LYS A 813 24.35 -13.21 -24.43
C LYS A 813 25.58 -13.76 -25.15
N THR A 814 25.67 -13.53 -26.46
CA THR A 814 26.77 -14.01 -27.31
C THR A 814 28.11 -13.43 -26.85
N GLU A 815 28.16 -12.15 -26.51
CA GLU A 815 29.39 -11.51 -26.02
C GLU A 815 29.81 -12.03 -24.64
N VAL A 816 28.87 -12.20 -23.71
CA VAL A 816 29.16 -12.75 -22.36
C VAL A 816 29.62 -14.20 -22.45
N GLU A 817 28.97 -15.03 -23.26
CA GLU A 817 29.38 -16.42 -23.51
C GLU A 817 30.80 -16.49 -24.09
N ARG A 818 31.10 -15.63 -25.07
CA ARG A 818 32.44 -15.52 -25.65
C ARG A 818 33.48 -15.14 -24.59
N ASN A 819 33.18 -14.12 -23.78
CA ASN A 819 34.11 -13.64 -22.75
C ASN A 819 34.32 -14.67 -21.63
N GLU A 820 33.28 -15.44 -21.27
CA GLU A 820 33.38 -16.55 -20.32
C GLU A 820 34.17 -17.74 -20.89
N ALA A 821 33.99 -18.07 -22.17
CA ALA A 821 34.78 -19.11 -22.86
C ALA A 821 36.28 -18.75 -22.88
N ILE A 822 36.59 -17.48 -23.21
CA ILE A 822 37.96 -16.94 -23.17
C ILE A 822 38.56 -17.05 -21.76
N LYS A 823 37.81 -16.68 -20.71
CA LYS A 823 38.28 -16.81 -19.32
C LYS A 823 38.54 -18.26 -18.89
N ARG A 824 37.84 -19.23 -19.48
CA ARG A 824 38.01 -20.67 -19.18
C ARG A 824 39.11 -21.33 -20.02
N GLY A 825 39.80 -20.59 -20.89
CA GLY A 825 40.85 -21.13 -21.76
C GLY A 825 40.33 -22.03 -22.88
N VAL A 826 39.03 -21.98 -23.18
CA VAL A 826 38.43 -22.70 -24.31
C VAL A 826 38.48 -21.76 -25.51
N SER A 827 39.20 -22.15 -26.57
CA SER A 827 39.24 -21.36 -27.81
C SER A 827 37.82 -21.30 -28.38
N PRO A 828 37.19 -20.12 -28.50
CA PRO A 828 35.92 -20.02 -29.20
C PRO A 828 36.17 -20.30 -30.68
N ASP A 829 35.37 -21.18 -31.29
CA ASP A 829 35.37 -21.35 -32.75
C ASP A 829 35.05 -20.00 -33.39
N LEU A 830 36.04 -19.47 -34.11
CA LEU A 830 36.00 -18.17 -34.74
C LEU A 830 35.14 -18.23 -36.00
N GLN A 831 33.93 -17.68 -35.93
CA GLN A 831 33.42 -16.96 -37.09
C GLN A 831 33.95 -15.51 -37.01
N PRO A 832 34.67 -15.04 -38.04
CA PRO A 832 35.20 -13.68 -38.03
C PRO A 832 34.05 -12.67 -38.01
N LYS A 833 34.16 -11.66 -37.13
CA LYS A 833 33.34 -10.45 -37.20
C LYS A 833 33.41 -9.90 -38.64
N PRO A 834 32.28 -9.65 -39.33
CA PRO A 834 32.32 -8.81 -40.52
C PRO A 834 32.75 -7.42 -40.07
N VAL A 835 33.99 -7.05 -40.39
CA VAL A 835 34.44 -5.68 -40.29
C VAL A 835 33.63 -4.90 -41.30
N MET A 836 32.72 -4.04 -40.84
CA MET A 836 32.17 -2.99 -41.70
C MET A 836 33.34 -2.11 -42.10
N SER A 837 33.70 -2.13 -43.37
CA SER A 837 34.61 -1.14 -43.95
C SER A 837 33.96 0.23 -43.79
N ILE A 838 34.56 1.07 -42.96
CA ILE A 838 34.32 2.50 -43.02
C ILE A 838 35.04 2.97 -44.28
N ASP A 839 34.28 3.31 -45.32
CA ASP A 839 34.80 4.07 -46.44
C ASP A 839 35.31 5.41 -45.89
N ALA A 840 36.63 5.57 -45.87
CA ALA A 840 37.25 6.87 -45.66
C ALA A 840 37.12 7.68 -46.95
N PRO A 841 36.76 8.97 -46.89
CA PRO A 841 36.69 9.82 -48.07
C PRO A 841 38.08 9.92 -48.71
N THR A 842 38.16 9.56 -49.99
CA THR A 842 39.26 9.93 -50.88
C THR A 842 39.41 11.44 -50.85
N HIS A 843 40.32 12.00 -50.07
CA HIS A 843 41.08 13.24 -50.31
C HIS A 843 42.09 13.40 -49.16
N LEU A 844 43.30 12.87 -49.31
CA LEU A 844 44.57 13.40 -48.73
C LEU A 844 45.68 12.38 -49.02
N ASN A 845 46.16 12.38 -50.26
CA ASN A 845 47.53 12.02 -50.54
C ASN A 845 48.42 13.11 -49.92
N LEU A 846 49.42 12.73 -49.13
CA LEU A 846 50.74 13.38 -49.08
C LEU A 846 51.75 12.45 -48.38
N THR A 847 52.55 11.82 -49.24
CA THR A 847 53.96 11.41 -49.10
C THR A 847 54.70 11.76 -47.81
N GLY A 848 55.43 10.79 -47.24
CA GLY A 848 56.47 11.05 -46.23
C GLY A 848 57.11 9.78 -45.67
N THR A 849 58.26 9.43 -46.21
CA THR A 849 59.13 8.28 -45.93
C THR A 849 59.75 8.24 -44.53
N GLY A 850 59.94 7.03 -43.99
CA GLY A 850 61.20 6.68 -43.29
C GLY A 850 61.10 5.92 -41.96
N GLY A 851 61.73 4.74 -41.91
CA GLY A 851 62.46 4.28 -40.71
C GLY A 851 61.92 3.06 -39.98
N LEU A 852 62.58 1.92 -40.18
CA LEU A 852 62.33 0.62 -39.54
C LEU A 852 62.72 0.56 -38.04
N ALA A 853 62.11 -0.44 -37.39
CA ALA A 853 62.30 -1.11 -36.09
C ALA A 853 63.80 -1.42 -35.72
N PRO A 854 64.20 -2.00 -34.53
CA PRO A 854 63.42 -3.00 -33.78
C PRO A 854 63.68 -3.29 -32.27
N LEU A 855 62.84 -4.18 -31.73
CA LEU A 855 63.16 -5.36 -30.88
C LEU A 855 63.39 -5.24 -29.34
N VAL A 856 62.81 -6.24 -28.66
CA VAL A 856 63.21 -6.93 -27.40
C VAL A 856 62.48 -6.57 -26.07
N MET A 857 61.45 -7.37 -25.75
CA MET A 857 61.08 -7.89 -24.40
C MET A 857 62.20 -8.81 -23.85
N PRO A 858 62.35 -9.20 -22.55
CA PRO A 858 61.27 -9.48 -21.57
C PRO A 858 61.60 -9.36 -20.04
N GLY A 859 60.55 -9.51 -19.22
CA GLY A 859 60.60 -10.23 -17.94
C GLY A 859 61.14 -9.47 -16.71
N PHE A 860 60.94 -9.88 -15.47
CA PHE A 860 60.26 -11.03 -14.86
C PHE A 860 60.36 -10.79 -13.33
N PHE A 861 59.37 -11.25 -12.54
CA PHE A 861 59.28 -11.23 -11.06
C PHE A 861 59.10 -9.85 -10.38
N GLY A 862 58.29 -9.69 -9.33
CA GLY A 862 57.54 -10.65 -8.51
C GLY A 862 57.49 -10.16 -7.06
N ARG A 863 56.28 -10.18 -6.48
CA ARG A 863 55.97 -10.39 -5.04
C ARG A 863 56.63 -9.50 -3.98
N ASN A 864 55.81 -8.67 -3.31
CA ASN A 864 55.21 -8.96 -1.99
C ASN A 864 54.81 -7.64 -1.31
N ARG A 865 53.58 -7.59 -0.77
CA ARG A 865 53.16 -6.58 0.20
C ARG A 865 53.33 -7.13 1.60
N SER A 866 54.11 -6.44 2.44
CA SER A 866 54.02 -6.52 3.89
C SER A 866 54.00 -5.11 4.49
N ARG A 867 52.85 -4.83 5.11
CA ARG A 867 52.49 -3.95 6.23
C ARG A 867 53.48 -2.91 6.81
N THR A 868 52.83 -1.79 7.19
CA THR A 868 53.10 -0.88 8.35
C THR A 868 54.37 -0.01 8.23
N THR A 869 54.41 1.29 8.53
CA THR A 869 53.74 2.17 9.51
C THR A 869 53.84 3.65 9.06
N THR A 870 52.89 4.46 9.53
CA THR A 870 52.85 5.94 9.69
C THR A 870 54.12 6.57 10.32
N PRO A 871 54.17 7.89 10.62
CA PRO A 871 53.91 9.12 9.83
C PRO A 871 54.99 10.22 10.07
N THR A 872 55.16 11.23 9.19
CA THR A 872 55.61 12.59 9.61
C THR A 872 55.56 13.60 8.45
N THR A 873 54.83 14.68 8.70
CA THR A 873 54.87 16.07 8.15
C THR A 873 56.24 16.76 8.34
N PRO A 874 56.48 18.04 7.94
CA PRO A 874 55.75 19.00 7.08
C PRO A 874 56.69 19.75 6.07
N ASP A 875 56.19 20.88 5.55
CA ASP A 875 56.90 22.05 5.02
C ASP A 875 57.28 22.05 3.53
N VAL A 876 57.19 23.15 2.77
CA VAL A 876 56.71 24.55 2.95
C VAL A 876 56.69 25.16 1.54
N SER A 877 55.90 26.23 1.36
CA SER A 877 56.00 27.24 0.30
C SER A 877 55.63 26.82 -1.13
N SER A 878 54.96 27.63 -1.94
CA SER A 878 54.38 28.95 -1.78
C SER A 878 53.67 29.28 -3.09
N SER A 879 52.54 29.99 -3.03
CA SER A 879 52.20 31.15 -3.89
C SER A 879 52.09 30.90 -5.42
N SER A 880 51.10 31.32 -6.19
CA SER A 880 50.13 32.41 -6.07
C SER A 880 49.15 32.27 -7.24
N SER A 881 47.91 32.76 -7.04
CA SER A 881 47.09 33.55 -7.99
C SER A 881 46.74 32.99 -9.39
N PHE A 882 45.61 33.28 -10.01
CA PHE A 882 44.24 33.75 -9.72
C PHE A 882 43.66 33.99 -11.14
N ILE A 883 42.33 33.82 -11.32
CA ILE A 883 41.50 34.37 -12.41
C ILE A 883 41.68 33.65 -13.76
N LEU A 884 40.69 33.01 -14.38
CA LEU A 884 39.24 33.28 -14.52
C LEU A 884 38.43 31.99 -14.42
#